data_AF-A0A2W4WKG5-F1
#
_entry.id   AF-A0A2W4WKG5-F1
#
_cell.length_a   1.000
_cell.length_b   1.000
_cell.length_c   1.000
_cell.angle_alpha   90.00
_cell.angle_beta   90.00
_cell.angle_gamma   90.00
#
_symmetry.space_group_name_H-M   'P 1'
#
loop_
_entity.id
_entity.type
_entity.pdbx_description
1 polymer ?
#
loop_
_entity_poly.entity_id
_entity_poly.type
_entity_poly.pdbx_seq_one_letter_code
_entity_poly.pdbx_strand_id
1 'polypeptide(L)'
;MRLGGLFLASLFLPLWLALSGVTPALAQAESGQCAALAQPLTPEERAYAQSAWNYFKNNVQPDTGLINAAGDYPSSTLWDLGNYLTALNAARWLGLIDQAEFDGRLNPFLNSLSQLPLFEGTLPNKAYSSATGDMTDYGNNPTPRGIGWSALDLGRMLAAFDVVRTCHPQYSDWLAGIVASWDVAASVQDGQLYGATVLPDGSTLKVQEGRLGYEEYAARGYYTWGFEVPQALAYEPFQFVDIYGLQIPVDQRDYQTTNANNYVVSESYILDAIEFGLQGELADYGRRVFEVQKRRYEDTGLLTAVSEDNINGPPHFLYSTVYANGVPWAVITEANEPHPELRTLSTKAAFGWRYLYPDDPYAQQIFDAVKDRANSGQGYYAGIFESGLSEPEPPVNDILTGNTNGLILEILYYKARGAQPILSGGQFASPGVPGPTEVPGAATPAAPGRVIAPIAAVGPPQSAACPRPELPLKAVDNQSARRAWQYFETHNMSTGLVPDRSDLPGVTLWGMGNYLAALHSAQSLGILDNGQFDQRVRHLLAALQQMPLFAGELPHRAYSTLTLEPITYGGNANSSGSGWSGLDTGRLLAALHQLKTCHPEYTEAVDQTVMDWSFLRVIRNGQVAMAELTQGQGGRDRIVITPARQLGYEEYAARAFQLWGFDASQSAPASRYVTTELEGQAIPTHRASAESAPAGPNITTSTPFVLYGLEFGLGPEMRSLLQPMVQAEAARYQRTNRLSASGTALIDHPPYVVHSPLLANGDPWPAVTDDGRPTSEGRVASTAVAQAYEALFPNNAYAQRVAQATREHFDPDQGYYEGLYETDGRPAPGFTSGTNSLILQAILHRCTGSAPLVQPNANHTSPWWQTIRRGDAQGQGLPAAAATPIDLTPNDTGDYWSARP
;
A
#
# COMPACT_ATOMS: atom_id res chain seq x y z
N MET A 1 53.35 49.50 59.45
CA MET A 1 53.73 49.06 60.81
C MET A 1 53.04 47.71 61.06
N ARG A 2 53.84 46.63 61.25
CA ARG A 2 53.57 45.31 61.88
C ARG A 2 52.18 44.64 61.69
N LEU A 3 52.07 43.50 60.98
CA LEU A 3 52.22 42.09 61.44
C LEU A 3 51.11 41.57 62.38
N GLY A 4 50.34 40.56 61.90
CA GLY A 4 50.06 39.33 62.64
C GLY A 4 48.61 38.98 63.06
N GLY A 5 47.96 38.08 62.29
CA GLY A 5 47.56 36.73 62.78
C GLY A 5 46.14 36.44 63.32
N LEU A 6 45.40 35.60 62.55
CA LEU A 6 44.59 34.40 62.95
C LEU A 6 43.30 34.64 63.78
N PHE A 7 42.13 34.00 63.62
CA PHE A 7 41.63 32.80 62.91
C PHE A 7 40.07 32.89 62.86
N LEU A 8 39.42 32.09 62.00
CA LEU A 8 38.01 31.60 61.99
C LEU A 8 37.03 32.11 60.90
N ALA A 9 36.82 31.20 59.95
CA ALA A 9 35.55 30.80 59.31
C ALA A 9 34.82 31.79 58.38
N SER A 10 35.16 31.73 57.10
CA SER A 10 34.33 32.22 55.99
C SER A 10 33.67 31.05 55.25
N LEU A 11 32.35 30.92 55.39
CA LEU A 11 31.48 30.13 54.52
C LEU A 11 31.30 30.88 53.20
N PHE A 12 32.10 30.53 52.20
CA PHE A 12 31.79 30.78 50.79
C PHE A 12 31.19 29.48 50.23
N LEU A 13 29.98 29.54 49.71
CA LEU A 13 29.44 28.51 48.82
C LEU A 13 30.24 28.54 47.51
N PRO A 14 30.88 27.44 47.08
CA PRO A 14 31.19 27.23 45.69
C PRO A 14 30.08 26.37 45.06
N LEU A 15 29.50 26.88 43.97
CA LEU A 15 28.77 26.08 43.00
C LEU A 15 29.74 25.00 42.48
N TRP A 16 29.62 23.76 42.97
CA TRP A 16 30.28 22.61 42.37
C TRP A 16 29.46 22.19 41.15
N LEU A 17 30.02 22.44 39.97
CA LEU A 17 29.75 21.64 38.78
C LEU A 17 30.12 20.20 39.14
N ALA A 18 29.09 19.39 39.42
CA ALA A 18 29.23 17.95 39.45
C ALA A 18 29.48 17.50 38.01
N LEU A 19 30.74 17.18 37.70
CA LEU A 19 31.09 16.20 36.68
C LEU A 19 30.41 14.89 37.09
N SER A 20 29.20 14.67 36.59
CA SER A 20 28.53 13.38 36.68
C SER A 20 29.31 12.41 35.80
N GLY A 21 30.20 11.62 36.41
CA GLY A 21 30.74 10.43 35.75
C GLY A 21 29.57 9.56 35.32
N VAL A 22 29.52 9.21 34.03
CA VAL A 22 28.56 8.24 33.48
C VAL A 22 28.81 6.93 34.22
N THR A 23 27.90 6.55 35.10
CA THR A 23 27.90 5.22 35.73
C THR A 23 27.62 4.17 34.65
N PRO A 24 28.40 3.08 34.55
CA PRO A 24 28.09 2.00 33.61
C PRO A 24 26.70 1.45 33.94
N ALA A 25 25.82 1.43 32.93
CA ALA A 25 24.50 0.86 33.04
C ALA A 25 24.65 -0.66 33.23
N LEU A 26 24.45 -1.15 34.45
CA LEU A 26 24.25 -2.57 34.74
C LEU A 26 22.77 -2.75 35.07
N ALA A 27 21.97 -3.08 34.05
CA ALA A 27 20.56 -3.38 34.21
C ALA A 27 20.19 -4.63 33.39
N GLN A 28 19.59 -5.63 34.05
CA GLN A 28 18.95 -6.75 33.37
C GLN A 28 17.79 -6.22 32.53
N ALA A 29 17.87 -6.35 31.20
CA ALA A 29 16.78 -6.00 30.31
C ALA A 29 15.56 -6.88 30.60
N GLU A 30 14.40 -6.27 30.86
CA GLU A 30 13.12 -6.98 30.79
C GLU A 30 12.94 -7.53 29.36
N SER A 31 12.43 -8.75 29.24
CA SER A 31 12.27 -9.44 27.94
C SER A 31 11.16 -8.78 27.11
N GLY A 32 11.52 -7.70 26.40
CA GLY A 32 10.67 -6.99 25.45
C GLY A 32 10.57 -7.68 24.08
N GLN A 33 9.93 -6.99 23.12
CA GLN A 33 9.63 -7.52 21.77
C GLN A 33 10.86 -8.07 21.01
N CYS A 34 12.05 -7.49 21.24
CA CYS A 34 13.28 -7.91 20.59
C CYS A 34 13.82 -9.27 21.09
N ALA A 35 13.36 -9.74 22.25
CA ALA A 35 13.72 -11.04 22.81
C ALA A 35 12.91 -12.20 22.22
N ALA A 36 11.76 -11.91 21.60
CA ALA A 36 10.84 -12.92 21.11
C ALA A 36 11.29 -13.46 19.74
N LEU A 37 11.97 -14.62 19.74
CA LEU A 37 12.36 -15.32 18.53
C LEU A 37 11.30 -16.36 18.15
N ALA A 38 10.33 -15.98 17.31
CA ALA A 38 9.24 -16.84 16.86
C ALA A 38 9.72 -18.04 16.01
N GLN A 39 10.85 -17.89 15.30
CA GLN A 39 11.42 -18.93 14.44
C GLN A 39 12.94 -19.08 14.66
N PRO A 40 13.37 -19.65 15.80
CA PRO A 40 14.79 -19.76 16.16
C PRO A 40 15.68 -20.29 15.03
N LEU A 41 16.96 -19.88 15.03
CA LEU A 41 17.92 -20.33 14.02
C LEU A 41 18.10 -21.85 14.06
N THR A 42 18.18 -22.47 12.89
CA THR A 42 18.63 -23.86 12.77
C THR A 42 20.12 -23.96 13.16
N PRO A 43 20.66 -25.17 13.40
CA PRO A 43 22.10 -25.32 13.66
C PRO A 43 22.99 -24.77 12.55
N GLU A 44 22.54 -24.89 11.29
CA GLU A 44 23.24 -24.38 10.12
C GLU A 44 23.21 -22.84 10.11
N GLU A 45 22.05 -22.24 10.31
CA GLU A 45 21.90 -20.79 10.40
C GLU A 45 22.65 -20.18 11.58
N ARG A 46 22.72 -20.89 12.71
CA ARG A 46 23.56 -20.49 13.85
C ARG A 46 25.04 -20.49 13.49
N ALA A 47 25.50 -21.40 12.63
CA ALA A 47 26.87 -21.39 12.13
C ALA A 47 27.12 -20.18 11.20
N TYR A 48 26.15 -19.80 10.37
CA TYR A 48 26.24 -18.58 9.55
C TYR A 48 26.35 -17.34 10.44
N ALA A 49 25.46 -17.22 11.43
CA ALA A 49 25.46 -16.11 12.37
C ALA A 49 26.77 -16.05 13.17
N GLN A 50 27.29 -17.19 13.62
CA GLN A 50 28.57 -17.25 14.33
C GLN A 50 29.75 -16.81 13.44
N SER A 51 29.78 -17.23 12.17
CA SER A 51 30.83 -16.81 11.24
C SER A 51 30.77 -15.30 10.99
N ALA A 52 29.58 -14.76 10.69
CA ALA A 52 29.39 -13.33 10.50
C ALA A 52 29.80 -12.52 11.74
N TRP A 53 29.48 -13.00 12.95
CA TRP A 53 29.90 -12.37 14.21
C TRP A 53 31.42 -12.39 14.43
N ASN A 54 32.11 -13.41 13.93
CA ASN A 54 33.57 -13.49 14.07
C ASN A 54 34.29 -12.31 13.39
N TYR A 55 33.69 -11.69 12.36
CA TYR A 55 34.21 -10.45 11.79
C TYR A 55 34.32 -9.36 12.85
N PHE A 56 33.23 -9.08 13.56
CA PHE A 56 33.18 -8.03 14.58
C PHE A 56 34.03 -8.37 15.81
N LYS A 57 34.17 -9.65 16.12
CA LYS A 57 35.08 -10.10 17.18
C LYS A 57 36.55 -9.76 16.86
N ASN A 58 36.94 -9.87 15.59
CA ASN A 58 38.33 -9.72 15.16
C ASN A 58 38.71 -8.27 14.81
N ASN A 59 37.73 -7.44 14.44
CA ASN A 59 38.00 -6.13 13.85
C ASN A 59 37.57 -4.93 14.73
N VAL A 60 37.09 -5.19 15.95
CA VAL A 60 36.82 -4.13 16.94
C VAL A 60 38.13 -3.57 17.48
N GLN A 61 38.23 -2.25 17.58
CA GLN A 61 39.39 -1.56 18.13
C GLN A 61 39.28 -1.53 19.65
N PRO A 62 40.26 -2.06 20.40
CA PRO A 62 40.12 -2.25 21.85
C PRO A 62 40.06 -0.93 22.63
N ASP A 63 40.75 0.11 22.16
CA ASP A 63 40.84 1.38 22.88
C ASP A 63 39.60 2.27 22.67
N THR A 64 39.01 2.21 21.48
CA THR A 64 37.85 3.05 21.11
C THR A 64 36.53 2.28 21.12
N GLY A 65 36.54 0.95 20.99
CA GLY A 65 35.34 0.15 20.75
C GLY A 65 34.73 0.33 19.35
N LEU A 66 35.33 1.14 18.46
CA LEU A 66 34.87 1.31 17.08
C LEU A 66 35.26 0.10 16.22
N ILE A 67 34.63 -0.07 15.05
CA ILE A 67 34.81 -1.24 14.18
C ILE A 67 35.49 -0.89 12.86
N ASN A 68 36.38 -1.72 12.34
CA ASN A 68 36.89 -1.51 10.98
C ASN A 68 35.81 -1.76 9.91
N ALA A 69 35.74 -0.91 8.89
CA ALA A 69 34.87 -1.08 7.73
C ALA A 69 35.25 -2.30 6.88
N ALA A 70 36.55 -2.54 6.70
CA ALA A 70 37.09 -3.67 5.94
C ALA A 70 38.30 -4.28 6.65
N GLY A 71 38.20 -5.57 6.99
CA GLY A 71 39.29 -6.35 7.60
C GLY A 71 40.14 -5.59 8.62
N ASP A 72 41.45 -5.65 8.45
CA ASP A 72 42.44 -5.00 9.31
C ASP A 72 42.64 -3.50 9.03
N TYR A 73 41.86 -2.89 8.14
CA TYR A 73 41.97 -1.48 7.78
C TYR A 73 41.25 -0.59 8.81
N PRO A 74 41.98 0.22 9.62
CA PRO A 74 41.41 0.89 10.78
C PRO A 74 40.69 2.20 10.43
N SER A 75 39.63 2.08 9.63
CA SER A 75 38.78 3.16 9.13
C SER A 75 37.30 2.76 9.25
N SER A 76 36.42 3.72 9.51
CA SER A 76 34.97 3.53 9.54
C SER A 76 34.24 4.77 9.02
N THR A 77 33.13 4.55 8.32
CA THR A 77 32.09 5.54 8.09
C THR A 77 30.99 5.44 9.15
N LEU A 78 30.07 6.40 9.19
CA LEU A 78 28.89 6.27 10.07
C LEU A 78 28.00 5.09 9.64
N TRP A 79 27.96 4.75 8.34
CA TRP A 79 27.27 3.57 7.84
C TRP A 79 27.81 2.29 8.49
N ASP A 80 29.14 2.12 8.52
CA ASP A 80 29.81 0.97 9.12
C ASP A 80 29.55 0.87 10.64
N LEU A 81 29.60 2.00 11.33
CA LEU A 81 29.31 2.06 12.76
C LEU A 81 27.85 1.75 13.06
N GLY A 82 26.91 2.17 12.20
CA GLY A 82 25.49 1.81 12.28
C GLY A 82 25.27 0.31 12.07
N ASN A 83 25.89 -0.27 11.05
CA ASN A 83 25.88 -1.73 10.82
C ASN A 83 26.42 -2.52 12.01
N TYR A 84 27.44 -2.01 12.69
CA TYR A 84 27.94 -2.66 13.90
C TYR A 84 26.94 -2.65 15.05
N LEU A 85 26.20 -1.56 15.24
CA LEU A 85 25.17 -1.48 16.29
C LEU A 85 24.04 -2.48 16.05
N THR A 86 23.53 -2.59 14.82
CA THR A 86 22.48 -3.56 14.50
C THR A 86 23.00 -4.99 14.59
N ALA A 87 24.25 -5.24 14.17
CA ALA A 87 24.93 -6.53 14.35
C ALA A 87 25.11 -6.92 15.82
N LEU A 88 25.50 -5.97 16.67
CA LEU A 88 25.68 -6.18 18.11
C LEU A 88 24.33 -6.49 18.79
N ASN A 89 23.26 -5.79 18.41
CA ASN A 89 21.89 -6.10 18.82
C ASN A 89 21.47 -7.51 18.37
N ALA A 90 21.68 -7.86 17.11
CA ALA A 90 21.38 -9.18 16.57
C ALA A 90 22.15 -10.28 17.32
N ALA A 91 23.45 -10.11 17.53
CA ALA A 91 24.29 -11.08 18.24
C ALA A 91 23.81 -11.32 19.68
N ARG A 92 23.36 -10.27 20.37
CA ARG A 92 22.81 -10.36 21.72
C ARG A 92 21.50 -11.14 21.77
N TRP A 93 20.58 -10.88 20.85
CA TRP A 93 19.27 -11.53 20.85
C TRP A 93 19.28 -12.93 20.25
N LEU A 94 20.16 -13.21 19.29
CA LEU A 94 20.42 -14.56 18.78
C LEU A 94 21.18 -15.45 19.78
N GLY A 95 21.65 -14.88 20.90
CA GLY A 95 22.39 -15.59 21.94
C GLY A 95 23.78 -16.05 21.47
N LEU A 96 24.44 -15.24 20.65
CA LEU A 96 25.86 -15.38 20.29
C LEU A 96 26.76 -14.78 21.37
N ILE A 97 26.28 -13.70 22.02
CA ILE A 97 26.92 -13.04 23.16
C ILE A 97 25.90 -12.84 24.28
N ASP A 98 26.39 -12.76 25.52
CA ASP A 98 25.55 -12.46 26.68
C ASP A 98 25.41 -10.94 26.91
N GLN A 99 24.63 -10.55 27.93
CA GLN A 99 24.43 -9.13 28.25
C GLN A 99 25.72 -8.44 28.69
N ALA A 100 26.60 -9.13 29.42
CA ALA A 100 27.82 -8.53 29.94
C ALA A 100 28.82 -8.24 28.80
N GLU A 101 28.95 -9.15 27.84
CA GLU A 101 29.73 -8.91 26.63
C GLU A 101 29.10 -7.82 25.75
N PHE A 102 27.77 -7.78 25.62
CA PHE A 102 27.08 -6.71 24.90
C PHE A 102 27.37 -5.33 25.52
N ASP A 103 27.18 -5.17 26.84
CA ASP A 103 27.43 -3.91 27.55
C ASP A 103 28.92 -3.53 27.48
N GLY A 104 29.81 -4.53 27.61
CA GLY A 104 31.26 -4.34 27.53
C GLY A 104 31.76 -3.90 26.16
N ARG A 105 31.00 -4.16 25.10
CA ARG A 105 31.27 -3.68 23.73
C ARG A 105 30.57 -2.35 23.43
N LEU A 106 29.31 -2.22 23.84
CA LEU A 106 28.50 -1.03 23.55
C LEU A 106 28.97 0.20 24.33
N ASN A 107 29.33 0.06 25.61
CA ASN A 107 29.69 1.22 26.44
C ASN A 107 30.95 1.95 25.92
N PRO A 108 32.07 1.26 25.61
CA PRO A 108 33.24 1.93 25.01
C PRO A 108 32.91 2.55 23.66
N PHE A 109 32.15 1.84 22.82
CA PHE A 109 31.70 2.34 21.52
C PHE A 109 30.91 3.65 21.66
N LEU A 110 29.87 3.69 22.51
CA LEU A 110 29.06 4.89 22.71
C LEU A 110 29.86 6.04 23.34
N ASN A 111 30.80 5.73 24.23
CA ASN A 111 31.70 6.73 24.78
C ASN A 111 32.56 7.35 23.69
N SER A 112 33.20 6.55 22.83
CA SER A 112 34.02 7.06 21.74
C SER A 112 33.20 7.79 20.67
N LEU A 113 32.02 7.26 20.33
CA LEU A 113 31.10 7.90 19.39
C LEU A 113 30.66 9.29 19.88
N SER A 114 30.40 9.43 21.18
CA SER A 114 30.04 10.72 21.79
C SER A 114 31.18 11.75 21.82
N GLN A 115 32.42 11.30 21.61
CA GLN A 115 33.64 12.11 21.64
C GLN A 115 34.21 12.37 20.24
N LEU A 116 33.60 11.84 19.17
CA LEU A 116 34.10 12.06 17.82
C LEU A 116 34.13 13.56 17.50
N PRO A 117 35.26 14.07 16.97
CA PRO A 117 35.31 15.42 16.46
C PRO A 117 34.35 15.56 15.27
N LEU A 118 33.52 16.59 15.29
CA LEU A 118 32.53 16.86 14.23
C LEU A 118 33.16 17.72 13.12
N PHE A 119 32.77 17.46 11.88
CA PHE A 119 33.11 18.33 10.75
C PHE A 119 32.54 19.72 11.00
N GLU A 120 33.44 20.71 11.09
CA GLU A 120 33.10 22.11 11.39
C GLU A 120 32.21 22.28 12.64
N GLY A 121 32.34 21.36 13.62
CA GLY A 121 31.54 21.39 14.84
C GLY A 121 30.04 21.11 14.64
N THR A 122 29.63 20.61 13.47
CA THR A 122 28.22 20.52 13.05
C THR A 122 27.72 19.08 13.07
N LEU A 123 28.30 18.22 12.23
CA LEU A 123 27.89 16.82 12.04
C LEU A 123 29.09 15.89 11.98
N PRO A 124 28.90 14.57 12.21
CA PRO A 124 29.98 13.61 12.06
C PRO A 124 30.60 13.65 10.65
N ASN A 125 31.92 13.53 10.59
CA ASN A 125 32.69 13.45 9.37
C ASN A 125 32.39 12.15 8.62
N LYS A 126 32.55 12.15 7.28
CA LYS A 126 32.32 10.96 6.44
C LYS A 126 33.18 9.75 6.80
N ALA A 127 34.39 9.96 7.32
CA ALA A 127 35.28 8.88 7.72
C ALA A 127 36.06 9.21 8.99
N TYR A 128 36.29 8.20 9.82
CA TYR A 128 37.10 8.27 11.01
C TYR A 128 38.09 7.12 11.04
N SER A 129 39.25 7.37 11.65
CA SER A 129 40.11 6.26 12.06
C SER A 129 39.43 5.50 13.19
N SER A 130 39.08 4.24 12.97
CA SER A 130 38.45 3.40 14.00
C SER A 130 39.38 3.25 15.23
N ALA A 131 40.69 3.26 15.03
CA ALA A 131 41.68 3.05 16.08
C ALA A 131 41.82 4.25 17.03
N THR A 132 41.51 5.48 16.57
CA THR A 132 41.79 6.72 17.33
C THR A 132 40.59 7.63 17.51
N GLY A 133 39.58 7.53 16.64
CA GLY A 133 38.47 8.47 16.57
C GLY A 133 38.80 9.77 15.83
N ASP A 134 39.99 9.90 15.25
CA ASP A 134 40.38 11.09 14.47
C ASP A 134 39.63 11.17 13.14
N MET A 135 39.24 12.38 12.70
CA MET A 135 38.67 12.59 11.37
C MET A 135 39.69 12.25 10.28
N THR A 136 39.26 11.49 9.27
CA THR A 136 40.11 11.07 8.15
C THR A 136 39.44 11.29 6.80
N ASP A 137 40.21 11.15 5.72
CA ASP A 137 39.65 10.88 4.39
C ASP A 137 39.37 9.37 4.21
N TYR A 138 38.79 8.97 3.07
CA TYR A 138 38.54 7.55 2.77
C TYR A 138 39.83 6.71 2.66
N GLY A 139 40.99 7.35 2.46
CA GLY A 139 42.31 6.72 2.50
C GLY A 139 42.87 6.56 3.92
N ASN A 140 42.07 6.90 4.94
CA ASN A 140 42.43 6.90 6.36
C ASN A 140 43.59 7.84 6.71
N ASN A 141 43.79 8.89 5.90
CA ASN A 141 44.74 9.94 6.22
C ASN A 141 44.08 10.96 7.15
N PRO A 142 44.75 11.40 8.23
CA PRO A 142 44.20 12.41 9.14
C PRO A 142 43.83 13.71 8.43
N THR A 143 42.63 14.21 8.71
CA THR A 143 42.12 15.49 8.21
C THR A 143 41.65 16.34 9.38
N PRO A 144 42.44 17.32 9.87
CA PRO A 144 42.09 18.11 11.06
C PRO A 144 40.74 18.84 10.96
N ARG A 145 40.28 19.12 9.74
CA ARG A 145 38.98 19.72 9.46
C ARG A 145 37.88 18.70 9.15
N GLY A 146 38.24 17.53 8.61
CA GLY A 146 37.32 16.59 7.95
C GLY A 146 37.09 16.89 6.47
N ILE A 147 36.31 16.01 5.83
CA ILE A 147 35.96 16.01 4.38
C ILE A 147 34.46 16.25 4.12
N GLY A 148 33.69 16.57 5.16
CA GLY A 148 32.25 16.82 5.11
C GLY A 148 31.46 15.73 5.84
N TRP A 149 30.13 15.74 5.73
CA TRP A 149 29.23 14.73 6.31
C TRP A 149 28.42 14.03 5.21
N SER A 150 27.93 12.83 5.48
CA SER A 150 26.94 12.14 4.65
C SER A 150 25.59 12.13 5.36
N ALA A 151 24.55 12.58 4.67
CA ALA A 151 23.19 12.53 5.16
C ALA A 151 22.63 11.10 5.16
N LEU A 152 23.09 10.23 4.24
CA LEU A 152 22.69 8.82 4.19
C LEU A 152 23.30 8.02 5.35
N ASP A 153 24.60 8.20 5.61
CA ASP A 153 25.27 7.56 6.75
C ASP A 153 24.65 7.99 8.08
N LEU A 154 24.27 9.27 8.19
CA LEU A 154 23.56 9.78 9.35
C LEU A 154 22.18 9.12 9.49
N GLY A 155 21.43 8.95 8.38
CA GLY A 155 20.15 8.22 8.37
C GLY A 155 20.29 6.77 8.85
N ARG A 156 21.32 6.04 8.37
CA ARG A 156 21.63 4.68 8.83
C ARG A 156 21.95 4.64 10.32
N MET A 157 22.77 5.57 10.81
CA MET A 157 23.11 5.64 12.23
C MET A 157 21.88 5.95 13.10
N LEU A 158 21.02 6.87 12.66
CA LEU A 158 19.77 7.21 13.37
C LEU A 158 18.81 6.01 13.42
N ALA A 159 18.68 5.26 12.32
CA ALA A 159 17.93 4.00 12.30
C ALA A 159 18.52 2.96 13.26
N ALA A 160 19.85 2.78 13.25
CA ALA A 160 20.54 1.86 14.16
C ALA A 160 20.35 2.25 15.64
N PHE A 161 20.41 3.54 15.97
CA PHE A 161 20.09 4.01 17.33
C PHE A 161 18.64 3.73 17.70
N ASP A 162 17.71 3.84 16.76
CA ASP A 162 16.30 3.50 16.98
C ASP A 162 16.11 2.02 17.30
N VAL A 163 16.83 1.15 16.59
CA VAL A 163 16.89 -0.29 16.90
C VAL A 163 17.42 -0.51 18.32
N VAL A 164 18.56 0.08 18.66
CA VAL A 164 19.19 -0.12 19.97
C VAL A 164 18.33 0.42 21.10
N ARG A 165 17.74 1.62 21.00
CA ARG A 165 16.86 2.16 22.07
C ARG A 165 15.57 1.36 22.21
N THR A 166 15.05 0.81 21.11
CA THR A 166 13.85 -0.04 21.13
C THR A 166 14.13 -1.37 21.81
N CYS A 167 15.27 -2.00 21.49
CA CYS A 167 15.63 -3.32 22.02
C CYS A 167 16.33 -3.27 23.38
N HIS A 168 16.98 -2.15 23.71
CA HIS A 168 17.79 -1.93 24.91
C HIS A 168 17.49 -0.54 25.51
N PRO A 169 16.27 -0.33 26.05
CA PRO A 169 15.79 0.98 26.47
C PRO A 169 16.63 1.67 27.55
N GLN A 170 17.45 0.92 28.29
CA GLN A 170 18.41 1.47 29.26
C GLN A 170 19.48 2.38 28.62
N TYR A 171 19.68 2.32 27.31
CA TYR A 171 20.60 3.17 26.56
C TYR A 171 19.96 4.42 25.96
N SER A 172 18.63 4.57 26.07
CA SER A 172 17.87 5.62 25.37
C SER A 172 18.39 7.04 25.64
N ASP A 173 18.66 7.37 26.90
CA ASP A 173 19.12 8.72 27.28
C ASP A 173 20.53 9.01 26.75
N TRP A 174 21.41 8.01 26.71
CA TRP A 174 22.75 8.17 26.16
C TRP A 174 22.70 8.39 24.64
N LEU A 175 21.92 7.57 23.94
CA LEU A 175 21.71 7.72 22.49
C LEU A 175 21.09 9.09 22.15
N ALA A 176 20.07 9.51 22.91
CA ALA A 176 19.48 10.84 22.76
C ALA A 176 20.48 11.96 23.04
N GLY A 177 21.36 11.80 24.03
CA GLY A 177 22.44 12.74 24.30
C GLY A 177 23.46 12.85 23.16
N ILE A 178 23.76 11.73 22.48
CA ILE A 178 24.64 11.74 21.29
C ILE A 178 23.97 12.50 20.15
N VAL A 179 22.71 12.15 19.80
CA VAL A 179 21.97 12.83 18.73
C VAL A 179 21.78 14.32 19.02
N ALA A 180 21.51 14.69 20.28
CA ALA A 180 21.37 16.09 20.70
C ALA A 180 22.68 16.88 20.63
N SER A 181 23.84 16.22 20.56
CA SER A 181 25.13 16.89 20.36
C SER A 181 25.45 17.18 18.89
N TRP A 182 24.65 16.63 17.97
CA TRP A 182 24.76 16.83 16.53
C TRP A 182 23.73 17.85 16.04
N ASP A 183 24.13 18.72 15.11
CA ASP A 183 23.18 19.57 14.38
C ASP A 183 22.57 18.81 13.20
N VAL A 184 21.73 17.82 13.50
CA VAL A 184 21.05 16.98 12.48
C VAL A 184 20.20 17.82 11.51
N ALA A 185 19.67 18.96 11.95
CA ALA A 185 18.94 19.87 11.07
C ALA A 185 19.84 20.45 9.95
N ALA A 186 21.17 20.49 10.14
CA ALA A 186 22.10 20.97 9.12
C ALA A 186 22.17 20.06 7.87
N SER A 187 21.79 18.78 7.96
CA SER A 187 21.69 17.87 6.81
C SER A 187 20.30 17.86 6.18
N VAL A 188 19.38 18.72 6.63
CA VAL A 188 18.04 18.86 6.05
C VAL A 188 17.88 20.23 5.41
N GLN A 189 17.47 20.26 4.15
CA GLN A 189 17.13 21.51 3.47
C GLN A 189 15.97 21.26 2.50
N ASP A 190 14.95 22.12 2.56
CA ASP A 190 13.74 22.04 1.71
C ASP A 190 13.05 20.65 1.75
N GLY A 191 13.17 19.95 2.87
CA GLY A 191 12.66 18.60 3.08
C GLY A 191 13.46 17.49 2.39
N GLN A 192 14.61 17.79 1.78
CA GLN A 192 15.56 16.82 1.24
C GLN A 192 16.76 16.61 2.15
N LEU A 193 17.49 15.52 1.90
CA LEU A 193 18.75 15.19 2.58
C LEU A 193 19.94 15.82 1.86
N TYR A 194 20.81 16.47 2.64
CA TYR A 194 22.00 17.15 2.15
C TYR A 194 23.26 16.71 2.90
N GLY A 195 24.17 16.10 2.18
CA GLY A 195 25.54 15.90 2.60
C GLY A 195 26.38 17.16 2.44
N ALA A 196 27.65 17.09 2.83
CA ALA A 196 28.64 18.12 2.54
C ALA A 196 29.94 17.54 1.99
N THR A 197 30.63 18.35 1.21
CA THR A 197 31.97 18.06 0.70
C THR A 197 32.85 19.31 0.78
N VAL A 198 34.16 19.11 0.82
CA VAL A 198 35.15 20.18 0.79
C VAL A 198 35.64 20.40 -0.63
N LEU A 199 35.47 21.61 -1.16
CA LEU A 199 35.96 21.99 -2.48
C LEU A 199 37.47 22.27 -2.48
N PRO A 200 38.14 22.24 -3.65
CA PRO A 200 39.58 22.52 -3.76
C PRO A 200 40.02 23.89 -3.23
N ASP A 201 39.13 24.88 -3.21
CA ASP A 201 39.39 26.22 -2.64
C ASP A 201 39.24 26.27 -1.11
N GLY A 202 38.91 25.13 -0.50
CA GLY A 202 38.71 24.98 0.94
C GLY A 202 37.31 25.36 1.41
N SER A 203 36.37 25.75 0.55
CA SER A 203 34.98 26.01 0.96
C SER A 203 34.17 24.71 1.17
N THR A 204 33.17 24.77 2.05
CA THR A 204 32.20 23.67 2.25
C THR A 204 31.04 23.83 1.27
N LEU A 205 30.78 22.81 0.47
CA LEU A 205 29.63 22.73 -0.42
C LEU A 205 28.64 21.70 0.13
N LYS A 206 27.40 22.13 0.38
CA LYS A 206 26.29 21.19 0.62
C LYS A 206 25.82 20.60 -0.71
N VAL A 207 25.59 19.30 -0.73
CA VAL A 207 25.15 18.55 -1.92
C VAL A 207 23.92 17.73 -1.56
N GLN A 208 22.89 17.76 -2.42
CA GLN A 208 21.74 16.87 -2.24
C GLN A 208 22.22 15.43 -2.39
N GLU A 209 21.88 14.59 -1.41
CA GLU A 209 22.41 13.23 -1.29
C GLU A 209 21.25 12.24 -1.15
N GLY A 210 21.38 11.07 -1.80
CA GLY A 210 20.32 10.07 -1.87
C GLY A 210 19.71 9.95 -3.25
N ARG A 211 19.39 8.71 -3.61
CA ARG A 211 18.65 8.31 -4.81
C ARG A 211 17.62 7.26 -4.42
N LEU A 212 16.62 7.07 -5.27
CA LEU A 212 15.53 6.11 -5.07
C LEU A 212 16.03 4.77 -4.51
N GLY A 213 15.44 4.36 -3.39
CA GLY A 213 15.85 3.26 -2.52
C GLY A 213 16.57 3.75 -1.25
N TYR A 214 17.77 4.33 -1.41
CA TYR A 214 18.59 4.75 -0.25
C TYR A 214 18.11 6.04 0.39
N GLU A 215 17.58 6.97 -0.40
CA GLU A 215 17.09 8.25 0.11
C GLU A 215 15.93 8.02 1.07
N GLU A 216 14.99 7.15 0.71
CA GLU A 216 13.81 6.83 1.51
C GLU A 216 14.18 6.02 2.75
N TYR A 217 15.08 5.03 2.62
CA TYR A 217 15.61 4.29 3.75
C TYR A 217 16.25 5.22 4.79
N ALA A 218 17.17 6.08 4.35
CA ALA A 218 17.84 7.04 5.23
C ALA A 218 16.83 7.98 5.87
N ALA A 219 15.88 8.49 5.07
CA ALA A 219 14.83 9.39 5.53
C ALA A 219 13.99 8.79 6.67
N ARG A 220 13.64 7.50 6.63
CA ARG A 220 12.95 6.83 7.75
C ARG A 220 13.76 6.90 9.05
N GLY A 221 15.09 6.77 8.98
CA GLY A 221 15.99 6.99 10.11
C GLY A 221 15.91 8.41 10.70
N TYR A 222 15.76 9.44 9.87
CA TYR A 222 15.53 10.82 10.36
C TYR A 222 14.18 10.96 11.06
N TYR A 223 13.14 10.35 10.50
CA TYR A 223 11.79 10.42 11.05
C TYR A 223 11.66 9.77 12.44
N THR A 224 12.40 8.70 12.73
CA THR A 224 12.39 8.07 14.08
C THR A 224 12.92 8.99 15.18
N TRP A 225 13.63 10.05 14.78
CA TRP A 225 14.20 11.09 15.65
C TRP A 225 13.51 12.46 15.51
N GLY A 226 12.37 12.53 14.80
CA GLY A 226 11.56 13.74 14.68
C GLY A 226 12.06 14.75 13.65
N PHE A 227 12.97 14.37 12.76
CA PHE A 227 13.39 15.20 11.63
C PHE A 227 12.56 14.87 10.40
N GLU A 228 11.66 15.79 10.03
CA GLU A 228 10.80 15.63 8.86
C GLU A 228 11.56 15.97 7.57
N VAL A 229 11.70 14.99 6.68
CA VAL A 229 12.36 15.13 5.38
C VAL A 229 11.41 14.71 4.26
N PRO A 230 10.35 15.50 4.01
CA PRO A 230 9.26 15.03 3.20
C PRO A 230 9.60 14.75 1.73
N GLN A 231 10.67 15.34 1.23
CA GLN A 231 11.10 15.18 -0.15
C GLN A 231 12.10 14.07 -0.35
N ALA A 232 12.82 13.71 0.70
CA ALA A 232 13.67 12.54 0.70
C ALA A 232 12.87 11.23 0.75
N LEU A 233 11.64 11.26 1.29
CA LEU A 233 10.72 10.12 1.26
C LEU A 233 9.85 10.08 0.00
N ALA A 234 9.87 11.14 -0.78
CA ALA A 234 9.10 11.24 -2.01
C ALA A 234 9.91 10.57 -3.12
N TYR A 235 9.38 9.54 -3.77
CA TYR A 235 10.13 8.73 -4.75
C TYR A 235 10.59 9.53 -5.99
N GLU A 236 10.01 10.69 -6.25
CA GLU A 236 10.36 11.50 -7.42
C GLU A 236 11.62 12.35 -7.21
N PRO A 237 12.35 12.65 -8.29
CA PRO A 237 12.02 12.31 -9.67
C PRO A 237 12.48 10.91 -10.05
N PHE A 238 11.57 10.08 -10.57
CA PHE A 238 11.92 8.77 -11.13
C PHE A 238 11.21 8.50 -12.47
N GLN A 239 11.68 7.49 -13.19
CA GLN A 239 11.01 6.98 -14.38
C GLN A 239 11.12 5.46 -14.39
N PHE A 240 10.26 4.80 -15.17
CA PHE A 240 10.40 3.38 -15.41
C PHE A 240 11.27 3.10 -16.63
N VAL A 241 12.21 2.17 -16.48
CA VAL A 241 13.03 1.62 -17.57
C VAL A 241 12.69 0.14 -17.73
N ASP A 242 12.36 -0.28 -18.94
CA ASP A 242 12.13 -1.70 -19.23
C ASP A 242 13.46 -2.46 -19.24
N ILE A 243 13.59 -3.43 -18.32
CA ILE A 243 14.72 -4.34 -18.26
C ILE A 243 14.14 -5.75 -18.12
N TYR A 244 14.42 -6.62 -19.09
CA TYR A 244 13.85 -7.97 -19.15
C TYR A 244 12.31 -8.01 -19.04
N GLY A 245 11.61 -7.04 -19.63
CA GLY A 245 10.15 -6.95 -19.60
C GLY A 245 9.57 -6.62 -18.22
N LEU A 246 10.38 -6.03 -17.33
CA LEU A 246 9.97 -5.45 -16.06
C LEU A 246 10.25 -3.95 -16.09
N GLN A 247 9.27 -3.17 -15.65
CA GLN A 247 9.41 -1.72 -15.49
C GLN A 247 10.16 -1.45 -14.18
N ILE A 248 11.45 -1.14 -14.28
CA ILE A 248 12.33 -0.85 -13.13
C ILE A 248 12.34 0.64 -12.84
N PRO A 249 12.01 1.08 -11.61
CA PRO A 249 12.09 2.49 -11.25
C PRO A 249 13.56 2.91 -11.18
N VAL A 250 13.88 4.00 -11.87
CA VAL A 250 15.22 4.60 -11.87
C VAL A 250 15.09 6.08 -11.56
N ASP A 251 15.91 6.56 -10.64
CA ASP A 251 15.96 7.99 -10.31
C ASP A 251 16.42 8.81 -11.53
N GLN A 252 15.78 9.94 -11.81
CA GLN A 252 16.13 10.77 -12.96
C GLN A 252 17.38 11.64 -12.72
N ARG A 253 17.83 11.78 -11.46
CA ARG A 253 19.03 12.54 -11.07
C ARG A 253 20.29 11.73 -11.39
N ASP A 254 20.66 11.69 -12.66
CA ASP A 254 21.84 10.98 -13.15
C ASP A 254 23.16 11.72 -12.88
N TYR A 255 24.26 11.02 -13.11
CA TYR A 255 25.60 11.57 -12.92
C TYR A 255 25.87 12.79 -13.82
N GLN A 256 25.36 12.80 -15.05
CA GLN A 256 25.61 13.86 -16.01
C GLN A 256 24.98 15.20 -15.58
N THR A 257 23.83 15.13 -14.91
CA THR A 257 23.08 16.31 -14.48
C THR A 257 23.41 16.74 -13.05
N THR A 258 23.81 15.80 -12.18
CA THR A 258 23.96 16.06 -10.74
C THR A 258 25.34 15.75 -10.16
N ASN A 259 26.24 15.14 -10.95
CA ASN A 259 27.55 14.64 -10.50
C ASN A 259 27.45 13.59 -9.38
N ALA A 260 26.31 12.90 -9.29
CA ALA A 260 26.08 11.74 -8.43
C ALA A 260 25.24 10.70 -9.18
N ASN A 261 25.58 9.44 -9.03
CA ASN A 261 25.00 8.35 -9.82
C ASN A 261 23.64 7.90 -9.27
N ASN A 262 22.74 7.44 -10.14
CA ASN A 262 21.41 6.92 -9.81
C ASN A 262 21.37 5.38 -9.73
N TYR A 263 22.10 4.82 -8.77
CA TYR A 263 22.22 3.37 -8.61
C TYR A 263 20.88 2.70 -8.26
N VAL A 264 20.53 1.64 -8.99
CA VAL A 264 19.50 0.68 -8.57
C VAL A 264 20.19 -0.59 -8.08
N VAL A 265 20.15 -0.83 -6.78
CA VAL A 265 20.85 -1.92 -6.06
C VAL A 265 19.93 -2.61 -5.06
N SER A 266 20.34 -3.78 -4.56
CA SER A 266 19.50 -4.61 -3.68
C SER A 266 19.46 -4.16 -2.21
N GLU A 267 20.58 -3.66 -1.67
CA GLU A 267 20.75 -3.46 -0.22
C GLU A 267 19.72 -2.51 0.41
N SER A 268 19.40 -1.38 -0.23
CA SER A 268 18.44 -0.41 0.30
C SER A 268 17.05 -1.02 0.53
N TYR A 269 16.55 -1.81 -0.41
CA TYR A 269 15.27 -2.52 -0.29
C TYR A 269 15.32 -3.63 0.75
N ILE A 270 16.44 -4.34 0.85
CA ILE A 270 16.62 -5.40 1.85
C ILE A 270 16.63 -4.81 3.26
N LEU A 271 17.38 -3.72 3.47
CA LEU A 271 17.44 -2.99 4.73
C LEU A 271 16.07 -2.44 5.13
N ASP A 272 15.37 -1.77 4.22
CA ASP A 272 14.02 -1.25 4.49
C ASP A 272 13.05 -2.39 4.87
N ALA A 273 13.16 -3.55 4.24
CA ALA A 273 12.33 -4.73 4.56
C ALA A 273 12.60 -5.29 5.95
N ILE A 274 13.85 -5.50 6.31
CA ILE A 274 14.19 -6.16 7.57
C ILE A 274 14.06 -5.22 8.77
N GLU A 275 14.22 -3.91 8.57
CA GLU A 275 14.15 -2.91 9.65
C GLU A 275 12.77 -2.27 9.79
N PHE A 276 12.18 -1.81 8.68
CA PHE A 276 10.94 -1.01 8.67
C PHE A 276 9.73 -1.76 8.08
N GLY A 277 9.97 -2.87 7.38
CA GLY A 277 8.93 -3.77 6.89
C GLY A 277 8.55 -3.61 5.42
N LEU A 278 9.28 -2.81 4.64
CA LEU A 278 9.13 -2.61 3.18
C LEU A 278 7.67 -2.61 2.72
N GLN A 279 7.06 -1.42 2.72
CA GLN A 279 5.64 -1.23 2.45
C GLN A 279 5.40 -0.28 1.27
N GLY A 280 4.19 -0.31 0.71
CA GLY A 280 3.78 0.60 -0.35
C GLY A 280 4.52 0.35 -1.66
N GLU A 281 4.76 1.40 -2.43
CA GLU A 281 5.40 1.30 -3.76
C GLU A 281 6.84 0.77 -3.66
N LEU A 282 7.55 1.08 -2.58
CA LEU A 282 8.91 0.58 -2.37
C LEU A 282 8.95 -0.96 -2.27
N ALA A 283 7.88 -1.61 -1.82
CA ALA A 283 7.75 -3.07 -1.80
C ALA A 283 7.61 -3.66 -3.21
N ASP A 284 6.83 -3.02 -4.06
CA ASP A 284 6.73 -3.38 -5.48
C ASP A 284 8.08 -3.16 -6.19
N TYR A 285 8.75 -2.05 -5.91
CA TYR A 285 10.06 -1.72 -6.48
C TYR A 285 11.12 -2.74 -6.05
N GLY A 286 11.18 -3.08 -4.76
CA GLY A 286 12.06 -4.13 -4.25
C GLY A 286 11.79 -5.49 -4.88
N ARG A 287 10.50 -5.87 -5.03
CA ARG A 287 10.12 -7.10 -5.74
C ARG A 287 10.58 -7.08 -7.20
N ARG A 288 10.41 -5.98 -7.93
CA ARG A 288 10.88 -5.84 -9.31
C ARG A 288 12.40 -5.95 -9.43
N VAL A 289 13.14 -5.34 -8.51
CA VAL A 289 14.60 -5.44 -8.43
C VAL A 289 15.04 -6.89 -8.19
N PHE A 290 14.33 -7.67 -7.38
CA PHE A 290 14.59 -9.11 -7.27
C PHE A 290 14.24 -9.88 -8.56
N GLU A 291 13.03 -9.69 -9.10
CA GLU A 291 12.54 -10.44 -10.26
C GLU A 291 13.36 -10.17 -11.53
N VAL A 292 13.90 -8.97 -11.72
CA VAL A 292 14.72 -8.66 -12.90
C VAL A 292 16.07 -9.36 -12.89
N GLN A 293 16.62 -9.60 -11.69
CA GLN A 293 17.84 -10.40 -11.51
C GLN A 293 17.56 -11.89 -11.78
N LYS A 294 16.40 -12.38 -11.35
CA LYS A 294 15.90 -13.72 -11.70
C LYS A 294 15.70 -13.89 -13.21
N ARG A 295 15.05 -12.93 -13.87
CA ARG A 295 14.86 -12.98 -15.33
C ARG A 295 16.17 -12.92 -16.11
N ARG A 296 17.14 -12.12 -15.64
CA ARG A 296 18.51 -12.14 -16.19
C ARG A 296 19.12 -13.53 -16.09
N TYR A 297 18.97 -14.21 -14.96
CA TYR A 297 19.45 -15.59 -14.82
C TYR A 297 18.71 -16.56 -15.75
N GLU A 298 17.39 -16.45 -15.87
CA GLU A 298 16.60 -17.29 -16.77
C GLU A 298 17.02 -17.13 -18.24
N ASP A 299 17.41 -15.91 -18.65
CA ASP A 299 17.88 -15.60 -19.99
C ASP A 299 19.35 -16.02 -20.22
N THR A 300 20.24 -15.77 -19.25
CA THR A 300 21.69 -15.90 -19.44
C THR A 300 22.32 -17.13 -18.79
N GLY A 301 21.64 -17.75 -17.84
CA GLY A 301 22.18 -18.77 -16.95
C GLY A 301 23.12 -18.24 -15.86
N LEU A 302 23.35 -16.92 -15.77
CA LEU A 302 24.25 -16.31 -14.78
C LEU A 302 23.50 -15.91 -13.50
N LEU A 303 23.86 -16.54 -12.37
CA LEU A 303 23.30 -16.18 -11.07
C LEU A 303 23.59 -14.71 -10.76
N THR A 304 22.58 -13.96 -10.32
CA THR A 304 22.63 -12.50 -10.19
C THR A 304 22.02 -12.09 -8.84
N ALA A 305 22.81 -11.40 -8.02
CA ALA A 305 22.37 -10.73 -6.81
C ALA A 305 23.29 -9.53 -6.60
N VAL A 306 22.97 -8.39 -7.21
CA VAL A 306 23.84 -7.22 -7.32
C VAL A 306 23.58 -6.23 -6.19
N SER A 307 24.67 -5.70 -5.64
CA SER A 307 24.71 -4.59 -4.69
C SER A 307 26.02 -3.83 -4.87
N GLU A 308 26.18 -2.74 -4.13
CA GLU A 308 27.50 -2.17 -3.86
C GLU A 308 28.34 -3.07 -2.94
N ASP A 309 29.62 -3.26 -3.25
CA ASP A 309 30.51 -4.09 -2.45
C ASP A 309 31.95 -3.54 -2.49
N ASN A 310 32.70 -3.75 -1.41
CA ASN A 310 34.15 -3.61 -1.46
C ASN A 310 34.74 -4.71 -2.36
N ILE A 311 35.86 -4.42 -3.00
CA ILE A 311 36.58 -5.35 -3.87
C ILE A 311 37.99 -5.60 -3.32
N ASN A 312 38.47 -6.84 -3.35
CA ASN A 312 39.85 -7.19 -3.00
C ASN A 312 40.86 -6.77 -4.09
N GLY A 313 41.02 -5.45 -4.23
CA GLY A 313 41.92 -4.82 -5.20
C GLY A 313 41.33 -3.50 -5.71
N PRO A 314 42.11 -2.68 -6.44
CA PRO A 314 41.60 -1.45 -7.05
C PRO A 314 40.36 -1.74 -7.92
N PRO A 315 39.28 -0.92 -7.85
CA PRO A 315 39.18 0.37 -7.15
C PRO A 315 38.72 0.30 -5.67
N HIS A 316 38.75 -0.88 -5.06
CA HIS A 316 38.40 -1.18 -3.65
C HIS A 316 36.92 -1.04 -3.26
N PHE A 317 36.10 -0.40 -4.08
CA PHE A 317 34.64 -0.33 -3.92
C PHE A 317 33.96 -0.13 -5.28
N LEU A 318 32.87 -0.87 -5.52
CA LEU A 318 32.11 -0.82 -6.76
C LEU A 318 30.61 -0.91 -6.48
N TYR A 319 29.82 -0.23 -7.30
CA TYR A 319 28.38 -0.44 -7.41
C TYR A 319 28.10 -1.43 -8.53
N SER A 320 27.80 -2.69 -8.18
CA SER A 320 27.16 -3.62 -9.13
C SER A 320 25.66 -3.36 -9.10
N THR A 321 25.08 -2.93 -10.21
CA THR A 321 23.70 -2.41 -10.25
C THR A 321 22.80 -3.20 -11.18
N VAL A 322 21.48 -3.10 -10.97
CA VAL A 322 20.48 -3.42 -12.00
C VAL A 322 20.50 -2.35 -13.08
N TYR A 323 20.71 -1.09 -12.70
CA TYR A 323 20.77 0.06 -13.58
C TYR A 323 21.59 1.19 -12.94
N ALA A 324 22.36 1.91 -13.76
CA ALA A 324 22.88 3.24 -13.43
C ALA A 324 23.14 4.05 -14.71
N ASN A 325 22.81 5.33 -14.67
CA ASN A 325 23.15 6.37 -15.64
C ASN A 325 22.87 6.00 -17.10
N GLY A 326 21.68 5.45 -17.38
CA GLY A 326 21.30 5.02 -18.73
C GLY A 326 21.73 3.60 -19.11
N VAL A 327 22.45 2.89 -18.23
CA VAL A 327 23.07 1.60 -18.53
C VAL A 327 22.51 0.51 -17.59
N PRO A 328 21.70 -0.44 -18.10
CA PRO A 328 21.36 -1.66 -17.39
C PRO A 328 22.60 -2.47 -17.03
N TRP A 329 22.62 -3.06 -15.85
CA TRP A 329 23.68 -3.93 -15.34
C TRP A 329 25.06 -3.24 -15.23
N ALA A 330 25.08 -1.92 -15.03
CA ALA A 330 26.31 -1.17 -14.88
C ALA A 330 27.08 -1.63 -13.63
N VAL A 331 28.40 -1.72 -13.76
CA VAL A 331 29.33 -1.91 -12.65
C VAL A 331 30.28 -0.72 -12.69
N ILE A 332 30.15 0.18 -11.72
CA ILE A 332 30.83 1.49 -11.77
C ILE A 332 31.40 1.90 -10.41
N THR A 333 32.43 2.76 -10.45
CA THR A 333 32.89 3.51 -9.27
C THR A 333 31.99 4.71 -8.99
N GLU A 334 32.21 5.38 -7.85
CA GLU A 334 31.55 6.67 -7.53
C GLU A 334 31.84 7.74 -8.58
N ALA A 335 33.01 7.68 -9.25
CA ALA A 335 33.36 8.57 -10.36
C ALA A 335 32.71 8.16 -11.69
N ASN A 336 31.74 7.24 -11.68
CA ASN A 336 31.07 6.69 -12.86
C ASN A 336 32.02 5.99 -13.85
N GLU A 337 33.12 5.43 -13.35
CA GLU A 337 34.09 4.67 -14.17
C GLU A 337 33.66 3.21 -14.27
N PRO A 338 33.52 2.62 -15.48
CA PRO A 338 33.00 1.27 -15.65
C PRO A 338 34.04 0.18 -15.40
N HIS A 339 33.63 -0.84 -14.63
CA HIS A 339 34.39 -2.05 -14.30
C HIS A 339 33.53 -3.33 -14.45
N PRO A 340 32.92 -3.60 -15.62
CA PRO A 340 32.06 -4.76 -15.83
C PRO A 340 32.74 -6.11 -15.57
N GLU A 341 34.07 -6.16 -15.69
CA GLU A 341 34.90 -7.34 -15.42
C GLU A 341 34.95 -7.73 -13.93
N LEU A 342 34.59 -6.81 -13.03
CA LEU A 342 34.62 -7.01 -11.57
C LEU A 342 33.22 -7.21 -10.97
N ARG A 343 32.18 -7.48 -11.79
CA ARG A 343 30.82 -7.74 -11.27
C ARG A 343 30.82 -8.90 -10.28
N THR A 344 30.09 -8.74 -9.18
CA THR A 344 29.95 -9.77 -8.16
C THR A 344 28.51 -10.29 -8.04
N LEU A 345 28.38 -11.59 -7.74
CA LEU A 345 27.25 -12.12 -7.01
C LEU A 345 27.47 -11.78 -5.53
N SER A 346 26.74 -10.77 -5.03
CA SER A 346 26.90 -10.24 -3.68
C SER A 346 26.35 -11.20 -2.63
N THR A 347 27.17 -11.53 -1.64
CA THR A 347 26.80 -12.47 -0.56
C THR A 347 25.66 -11.91 0.28
N LYS A 348 25.73 -10.62 0.65
CA LYS A 348 24.73 -9.97 1.50
C LYS A 348 23.37 -9.85 0.79
N ALA A 349 23.37 -9.55 -0.52
CA ALA A 349 22.14 -9.51 -1.32
C ALA A 349 21.53 -10.90 -1.47
N ALA A 350 22.34 -11.94 -1.72
CA ALA A 350 21.85 -13.32 -1.81
C ALA A 350 21.24 -13.82 -0.50
N PHE A 351 21.84 -13.52 0.65
CA PHE A 351 21.22 -13.76 1.96
C PHE A 351 19.91 -12.98 2.12
N GLY A 352 19.91 -11.69 1.78
CA GLY A 352 18.71 -10.85 1.89
C GLY A 352 17.53 -11.41 1.09
N TRP A 353 17.73 -11.65 -0.20
CA TRP A 353 16.69 -12.21 -1.06
C TRP A 353 16.23 -13.60 -0.62
N ARG A 354 17.13 -14.45 -0.12
CA ARG A 354 16.77 -15.77 0.42
C ARG A 354 15.79 -15.69 1.58
N TYR A 355 15.97 -14.74 2.48
CA TYR A 355 15.18 -14.64 3.70
C TYR A 355 13.95 -13.74 3.54
N LEU A 356 13.94 -12.85 2.54
CA LEU A 356 12.74 -12.11 2.14
C LEU A 356 11.78 -12.95 1.28
N TYR A 357 12.31 -13.82 0.40
CA TYR A 357 11.52 -14.68 -0.49
C TYR A 357 11.86 -16.16 -0.28
N PRO A 358 11.54 -16.74 0.90
CA PRO A 358 12.01 -18.07 1.28
C PRO A 358 11.44 -19.21 0.45
N ASP A 359 10.31 -18.98 -0.23
CA ASP A 359 9.63 -19.95 -1.08
C ASP A 359 10.04 -19.84 -2.56
N ASP A 360 10.86 -18.85 -2.95
CA ASP A 360 11.29 -18.68 -4.33
C ASP A 360 12.52 -19.56 -4.65
N PRO A 361 12.45 -20.44 -5.66
CA PRO A 361 13.56 -21.32 -6.02
C PRO A 361 14.83 -20.59 -6.47
N TYR A 362 14.71 -19.42 -7.10
CA TYR A 362 15.88 -18.63 -7.51
C TYR A 362 16.59 -18.02 -6.31
N ALA A 363 15.83 -17.51 -5.33
CA ALA A 363 16.39 -17.00 -4.08
C ALA A 363 17.18 -18.10 -3.32
N GLN A 364 16.68 -19.34 -3.34
CA GLN A 364 17.41 -20.50 -2.83
C GLN A 364 18.69 -20.78 -3.62
N GLN A 365 18.66 -20.69 -4.96
CA GLN A 365 19.83 -20.95 -5.82
C GLN A 365 20.98 -19.95 -5.61
N ILE A 366 20.69 -18.64 -5.59
CA ILE A 366 21.72 -17.61 -5.35
C ILE A 366 22.33 -17.75 -3.95
N PHE A 367 21.52 -18.17 -2.96
CA PHE A 367 21.98 -18.43 -1.60
C PHE A 367 22.87 -19.65 -1.51
N ASP A 368 22.47 -20.79 -2.10
CA ASP A 368 23.29 -22.00 -2.13
C ASP A 368 24.63 -21.81 -2.86
N ALA A 369 24.70 -20.85 -3.78
CA ALA A 369 25.94 -20.50 -4.44
C ALA A 369 26.96 -19.87 -3.47
N VAL A 370 26.51 -19.05 -2.51
CA VAL A 370 27.37 -18.24 -1.64
C VAL A 370 27.53 -18.76 -0.21
N LYS A 371 26.51 -19.41 0.37
CA LYS A 371 26.42 -19.67 1.82
C LYS A 371 27.61 -20.42 2.44
N ASP A 372 28.23 -21.31 1.66
CA ASP A 372 29.41 -22.09 2.08
C ASP A 372 30.69 -21.51 1.47
N ARG A 373 30.67 -21.13 0.20
CA ARG A 373 31.87 -20.66 -0.53
C ARG A 373 32.39 -19.31 -0.04
N ALA A 374 31.49 -18.40 0.30
CA ALA A 374 31.85 -17.09 0.84
C ALA A 374 32.18 -17.15 2.33
N ASN A 375 32.00 -18.30 2.99
CA ASN A 375 32.23 -18.43 4.43
C ASN A 375 33.70 -18.75 4.74
N SER A 376 34.44 -17.78 5.25
CA SER A 376 35.85 -17.95 5.65
C SER A 376 36.04 -18.57 7.04
N GLY A 377 34.95 -18.69 7.81
CA GLY A 377 34.98 -18.96 9.25
C GLY A 377 35.36 -17.77 10.12
N GLN A 378 35.95 -16.72 9.55
CA GLN A 378 36.24 -15.43 10.20
C GLN A 378 35.20 -14.34 9.85
N GLY A 379 34.19 -14.70 9.07
CA GLY A 379 33.25 -13.80 8.42
C GLY A 379 32.91 -14.31 7.02
N TYR A 380 31.91 -13.67 6.41
CA TYR A 380 31.54 -13.82 5.03
C TYR A 380 32.27 -12.82 4.15
N TYR A 381 32.84 -13.32 3.06
CA TYR A 381 33.38 -12.54 1.97
C TYR A 381 32.27 -11.79 1.22
N ALA A 382 32.61 -10.63 0.65
CA ALA A 382 31.66 -9.73 0.01
C ALA A 382 30.88 -10.39 -1.14
N GLY A 383 31.51 -11.29 -1.91
CA GLY A 383 30.81 -11.99 -2.98
C GLY A 383 31.69 -12.94 -3.80
N ILE A 384 31.14 -13.39 -4.92
CA ILE A 384 31.83 -14.22 -5.92
C ILE A 384 31.86 -13.45 -7.25
N PHE A 385 33.00 -13.39 -7.93
CA PHE A 385 33.08 -12.71 -9.22
C PHE A 385 32.28 -13.46 -10.29
N GLU A 386 31.41 -12.73 -11.00
CA GLU A 386 30.52 -13.27 -12.03
C GLU A 386 31.30 -13.92 -13.18
N SER A 387 32.47 -13.36 -13.52
CA SER A 387 33.33 -13.79 -14.63
C SER A 387 33.73 -15.27 -14.57
N GLY A 388 33.75 -15.87 -13.38
CA GLY A 388 34.09 -17.28 -13.20
C GLY A 388 32.97 -18.14 -12.64
N LEU A 389 31.73 -17.67 -12.56
CA LEU A 389 30.60 -18.47 -12.01
C LEU A 389 30.33 -19.77 -12.78
N SER A 390 30.77 -19.88 -14.03
CA SER A 390 30.72 -21.12 -14.81
C SER A 390 31.87 -22.10 -14.51
N GLU A 391 32.88 -21.67 -13.75
CA GLU A 391 34.02 -22.49 -13.37
C GLU A 391 33.70 -23.37 -12.14
N PRO A 392 34.33 -24.55 -11.99
CA PRO A 392 34.13 -25.39 -10.80
C PRO A 392 34.50 -24.68 -9.49
N GLU A 393 35.49 -23.79 -9.54
CA GLU A 393 35.97 -22.98 -8.42
C GLU A 393 35.95 -21.50 -8.85
N PRO A 394 34.79 -20.82 -8.76
CA PRO A 394 34.68 -19.44 -9.17
C PRO A 394 35.55 -18.54 -8.28
N PRO A 395 36.22 -17.51 -8.85
CA PRO A 395 37.04 -16.60 -8.08
C PRO A 395 36.19 -15.82 -7.08
N VAL A 396 36.60 -15.85 -5.81
CA VAL A 396 35.89 -15.18 -4.71
C VAL A 396 36.44 -13.77 -4.54
N ASN A 397 35.55 -12.81 -4.30
CA ASN A 397 35.92 -11.49 -3.80
C ASN A 397 36.09 -11.59 -2.28
N ASP A 398 37.27 -12.05 -1.87
CA ASP A 398 37.64 -12.48 -0.52
C ASP A 398 37.91 -11.34 0.48
N ILE A 399 37.34 -10.16 0.24
CA ILE A 399 37.36 -9.06 1.21
C ILE A 399 36.29 -9.27 2.29
N LEU A 400 36.67 -9.10 3.55
CA LEU A 400 35.77 -9.14 4.70
C LEU A 400 35.39 -7.72 5.10
N THR A 401 34.09 -7.45 5.24
CA THR A 401 33.59 -6.10 5.57
C THR A 401 32.56 -6.13 6.69
N GLY A 402 32.46 -5.01 7.40
CA GLY A 402 31.43 -4.77 8.39
C GLY A 402 30.04 -4.73 7.76
N ASN A 403 29.91 -4.17 6.56
CA ASN A 403 28.62 -4.11 5.86
C ASN A 403 28.06 -5.50 5.55
N THR A 404 28.83 -6.36 4.87
CA THR A 404 28.38 -7.72 4.52
C THR A 404 28.02 -8.54 5.76
N ASN A 405 28.89 -8.53 6.77
CA ASN A 405 28.72 -9.36 7.96
C ASN A 405 27.64 -8.82 8.91
N GLY A 406 27.49 -7.49 9.01
CA GLY A 406 26.46 -6.87 9.81
C GLY A 406 25.07 -7.13 9.23
N LEU A 407 24.91 -6.95 7.92
CA LEU A 407 23.64 -7.18 7.25
C LEU A 407 23.21 -8.65 7.34
N ILE A 408 24.13 -9.61 7.18
CA ILE A 408 23.83 -11.05 7.36
C ILE A 408 23.30 -11.33 8.78
N LEU A 409 23.91 -10.77 9.82
CA LEU A 409 23.43 -10.94 11.20
C LEU A 409 22.02 -10.37 11.39
N GLU A 410 21.77 -9.19 10.82
CA GLU A 410 20.48 -8.52 10.88
C GLU A 410 19.37 -9.31 10.15
N ILE A 411 19.67 -9.83 8.95
CA ILE A 411 18.77 -10.70 8.18
C ILE A 411 18.43 -11.97 8.96
N LEU A 412 19.43 -12.63 9.56
CA LEU A 412 19.20 -13.83 10.36
C LEU A 412 18.39 -13.52 11.62
N TYR A 413 18.59 -12.35 12.22
CA TYR A 413 17.78 -11.89 13.34
C TYR A 413 16.32 -11.61 12.93
N TYR A 414 16.10 -10.92 11.82
CA TYR A 414 14.77 -10.74 11.21
C TYR A 414 14.07 -12.08 10.95
N LYS A 415 14.77 -13.05 10.36
CA LYS A 415 14.24 -14.41 10.20
C LYS A 415 13.92 -15.03 11.55
N ALA A 416 14.80 -14.92 12.54
CA ALA A 416 14.61 -15.54 13.84
C ALA A 416 13.38 -14.99 14.59
N ARG A 417 13.03 -13.73 14.32
CA ARG A 417 11.81 -13.07 14.79
C ARG A 417 10.53 -13.50 14.07
N GLY A 418 10.62 -14.40 13.09
CA GLY A 418 9.47 -14.84 12.29
C GLY A 418 9.16 -13.93 11.11
N ALA A 419 10.20 -13.38 10.47
CA ALA A 419 10.07 -12.46 9.34
C ALA A 419 9.23 -11.23 9.71
N GLN A 420 9.55 -10.62 10.86
CA GLN A 420 8.91 -9.40 11.34
C GLN A 420 9.96 -8.29 11.38
N PRO A 421 9.63 -7.08 10.88
CA PRO A 421 10.57 -5.98 10.85
C PRO A 421 11.04 -5.60 12.25
N ILE A 422 12.28 -5.13 12.35
CA ILE A 422 12.90 -4.88 13.64
C ILE A 422 12.16 -3.75 14.40
N LEU A 423 11.80 -2.70 13.68
CA LEU A 423 11.12 -1.49 14.15
C LEU A 423 9.62 -1.57 13.82
N SER A 424 8.85 -2.25 14.67
CA SER A 424 7.39 -2.39 14.51
C SER A 424 6.68 -1.29 15.32
N GLY A 425 6.54 -0.07 14.77
CA GLY A 425 5.88 1.01 15.52
C GLY A 425 5.71 2.39 14.88
N GLY A 426 6.34 2.68 13.73
CA GLY A 426 6.19 3.97 13.05
C GLY A 426 5.39 3.84 11.76
N GLN A 427 4.22 4.50 11.65
CA GLN A 427 3.61 4.80 10.36
C GLN A 427 4.52 5.81 9.64
N PHE A 428 5.49 5.32 8.86
CA PHE A 428 6.27 6.15 7.97
C PHE A 428 5.61 6.10 6.58
N ALA A 429 4.52 6.86 6.42
CA ALA A 429 3.97 7.15 5.11
C ALA A 429 4.97 8.06 4.37
N SER A 430 5.30 7.75 3.12
CA SER A 430 6.06 8.64 2.23
C SER A 430 5.32 9.96 2.04
N PRO A 431 5.89 11.09 2.46
CA PRO A 431 5.44 12.39 2.02
C PRO A 431 5.60 12.56 0.51
N GLY A 432 4.53 13.04 -0.12
CA GLY A 432 4.50 13.35 -1.54
C GLY A 432 5.31 14.60 -1.89
N VAL A 433 5.80 14.59 -3.13
CA VAL A 433 6.74 15.51 -3.78
C VAL A 433 6.18 16.94 -3.95
N PRO A 434 6.98 18.01 -3.84
CA PRO A 434 6.65 19.40 -4.10
C PRO A 434 6.91 19.62 -5.57
N GLY A 435 5.89 20.13 -6.25
CA GLY A 435 5.92 20.28 -7.68
C GLY A 435 7.07 21.18 -8.18
N PRO A 436 7.73 20.81 -9.27
CA PRO A 436 8.40 21.78 -10.14
C PRO A 436 7.35 22.53 -10.96
N THR A 437 7.64 23.80 -11.16
CA THR A 437 6.92 24.79 -11.98
C THR A 437 6.40 24.27 -13.33
N GLU A 438 5.12 24.56 -13.55
CA GLU A 438 4.30 24.54 -14.78
C GLU A 438 4.92 23.95 -16.08
N VAL A 439 4.43 22.76 -16.45
CA VAL A 439 4.18 22.37 -17.85
C VAL A 439 2.70 21.98 -17.97
N PRO A 440 1.89 22.55 -18.88
CA PRO A 440 0.47 22.26 -18.95
C PRO A 440 0.22 20.86 -19.54
N GLY A 441 -0.28 19.94 -18.73
CA GLY A 441 -0.85 18.67 -19.19
C GLY A 441 -0.11 17.40 -18.75
N ALA A 442 0.08 17.20 -17.46
CA ALA A 442 0.29 15.87 -16.85
C ALA A 442 -0.27 15.90 -15.42
N ALA A 443 -0.85 14.79 -14.97
CA ALA A 443 -1.59 14.69 -13.73
C ALA A 443 -0.72 14.94 -12.48
N THR A 444 -1.30 15.67 -11.52
CA THR A 444 -0.70 16.10 -10.25
C THR A 444 -0.37 14.91 -9.31
N PRO A 445 0.80 14.87 -8.64
CA PRO A 445 1.09 13.92 -7.56
C PRO A 445 0.15 14.10 -6.36
N ALA A 446 -0.31 12.99 -5.76
CA ALA A 446 -1.28 12.97 -4.65
C ALA A 446 -0.64 13.33 -3.28
N ALA A 447 -1.42 14.01 -2.42
CA ALA A 447 -1.01 14.51 -1.10
C ALA A 447 -0.78 13.38 -0.05
N PRO A 448 -0.01 13.63 1.04
CA PRO A 448 0.24 12.65 2.11
C PRO A 448 -1.07 12.18 2.78
N GLY A 449 -1.15 10.88 3.08
CA GLY A 449 -2.37 10.24 3.57
C GLY A 449 -2.87 10.78 4.93
N ARG A 450 -4.14 11.13 5.00
CA ARG A 450 -4.88 11.59 6.18
C ARG A 450 -5.24 10.41 7.07
N VAL A 451 -4.94 10.50 8.36
CA VAL A 451 -5.44 9.53 9.36
C VAL A 451 -6.76 10.01 9.93
N ILE A 452 -7.76 9.14 10.00
CA ILE A 452 -9.09 9.45 10.54
C ILE A 452 -9.37 8.55 11.73
N ALA A 453 -9.84 9.14 12.83
CA ALA A 453 -10.35 8.35 13.95
C ALA A 453 -11.79 7.88 13.64
N PRO A 454 -12.16 6.64 14.01
CA PRO A 454 -13.55 6.20 13.95
C PRO A 454 -14.48 7.12 14.75
N ILE A 455 -15.74 7.25 14.33
CA ILE A 455 -16.75 7.98 15.12
C ILE A 455 -16.92 7.37 16.52
N ALA A 456 -17.53 8.14 17.41
CA ALA A 456 -17.87 7.66 18.75
C ALA A 456 -18.66 6.34 18.70
N ALA A 457 -18.46 5.49 19.70
CA ALA A 457 -19.14 4.20 19.78
C ALA A 457 -20.67 4.40 19.80
N VAL A 458 -21.40 3.60 19.01
CA VAL A 458 -22.85 3.73 18.80
C VAL A 458 -23.69 2.94 19.84
N GLY A 459 -23.04 2.40 20.87
CA GLY A 459 -23.67 1.54 21.88
C GLY A 459 -23.62 0.05 21.51
N PRO A 460 -24.20 -0.83 22.35
CA PRO A 460 -24.18 -2.26 22.11
C PRO A 460 -25.07 -2.66 20.91
N PRO A 461 -24.75 -3.77 20.21
CA PRO A 461 -25.54 -4.26 19.08
C PRO A 461 -27.01 -4.49 19.44
N GLN A 462 -27.91 -4.05 18.56
CA GLN A 462 -29.36 -4.19 18.76
C GLN A 462 -29.95 -5.36 17.96
N SER A 463 -31.11 -5.85 18.39
CA SER A 463 -31.83 -6.88 17.63
C SER A 463 -32.34 -6.33 16.31
N ALA A 464 -32.09 -7.04 15.22
CA ALA A 464 -32.47 -6.63 13.87
C ALA A 464 -33.33 -7.68 13.15
N ALA A 465 -34.09 -7.23 12.14
CA ALA A 465 -34.99 -8.07 11.36
C ALA A 465 -34.32 -8.75 10.14
N CYS A 466 -33.03 -8.51 9.92
CA CYS A 466 -32.35 -9.06 8.75
C CYS A 466 -32.14 -10.58 8.83
N PRO A 467 -32.36 -11.33 7.74
CA PRO A 467 -32.06 -12.74 7.65
C PRO A 467 -30.61 -13.04 8.05
N ARG A 468 -30.41 -14.11 8.81
CA ARG A 468 -29.08 -14.60 9.18
C ARG A 468 -28.89 -16.01 8.64
N PRO A 469 -27.72 -16.33 8.08
CA PRO A 469 -27.43 -17.68 7.63
C PRO A 469 -27.25 -18.63 8.82
N GLU A 470 -27.45 -19.92 8.58
CA GLU A 470 -27.08 -20.97 9.54
C GLU A 470 -25.55 -21.11 9.56
N LEU A 471 -24.95 -21.04 10.75
CA LEU A 471 -23.49 -21.14 10.94
C LEU A 471 -23.13 -22.44 11.67
N PRO A 472 -21.97 -23.06 11.35
CA PRO A 472 -20.97 -22.62 10.37
C PRO A 472 -21.41 -22.82 8.92
N LEU A 473 -20.91 -21.97 8.02
CA LEU A 473 -21.16 -22.10 6.59
C LEU A 473 -20.61 -23.41 6.02
N LYS A 474 -21.16 -23.84 4.88
CA LYS A 474 -20.58 -24.93 4.08
C LYS A 474 -19.15 -24.57 3.70
N ALA A 475 -18.27 -25.58 3.63
CA ALA A 475 -16.83 -25.38 3.43
C ALA A 475 -16.49 -24.49 2.21
N VAL A 476 -17.13 -24.74 1.07
CA VAL A 476 -16.94 -23.96 -0.17
C VAL A 476 -17.36 -22.50 0.03
N ASP A 477 -18.54 -22.26 0.61
CA ASP A 477 -19.04 -20.91 0.86
C ASP A 477 -18.16 -20.15 1.86
N ASN A 478 -17.70 -20.81 2.94
CA ASN A 478 -16.76 -20.21 3.91
C ASN A 478 -15.43 -19.83 3.25
N GLN A 479 -14.88 -20.73 2.42
CA GLN A 479 -13.60 -20.49 1.74
C GLN A 479 -13.70 -19.36 0.73
N SER A 480 -14.74 -19.35 -0.12
CA SER A 480 -14.99 -18.26 -1.06
C SER A 480 -15.26 -16.94 -0.35
N ALA A 481 -16.00 -16.94 0.76
CA ALA A 481 -16.23 -15.72 1.53
C ALA A 481 -14.93 -15.15 2.12
N ARG A 482 -14.04 -15.99 2.66
CA ARG A 482 -12.74 -15.54 3.18
C ARG A 482 -11.84 -14.98 2.08
N ARG A 483 -11.77 -15.66 0.93
CA ARG A 483 -11.01 -15.20 -0.24
C ARG A 483 -11.53 -13.85 -0.74
N ALA A 484 -12.85 -13.66 -0.81
CA ALA A 484 -13.42 -12.38 -1.21
C ALA A 484 -13.19 -11.28 -0.16
N TRP A 485 -13.28 -11.62 1.13
CA TRP A 485 -13.01 -10.67 2.21
C TRP A 485 -11.55 -10.17 2.21
N GLN A 486 -10.60 -10.98 1.77
CA GLN A 486 -9.18 -10.66 1.75
C GLN A 486 -8.87 -9.31 1.06
N TYR A 487 -9.58 -8.96 -0.02
CA TYR A 487 -9.40 -7.67 -0.69
C TYR A 487 -9.55 -6.49 0.29
N PHE A 488 -10.54 -6.56 1.18
CA PHE A 488 -10.85 -5.50 2.15
C PHE A 488 -9.93 -5.53 3.38
N GLU A 489 -9.28 -6.66 3.66
CA GLU A 489 -8.20 -6.72 4.65
C GLU A 489 -6.95 -6.02 4.11
N THR A 490 -6.54 -6.37 2.90
CA THR A 490 -5.31 -5.88 2.26
C THR A 490 -5.35 -4.39 1.94
N HIS A 491 -6.49 -3.87 1.50
CA HIS A 491 -6.59 -2.50 0.99
C HIS A 491 -7.27 -1.52 1.96
N ASN A 492 -7.29 -1.82 3.26
CA ASN A 492 -7.86 -0.94 4.27
C ASN A 492 -6.93 0.24 4.58
N MET A 493 -7.41 1.46 4.34
CA MET A 493 -6.62 2.69 4.54
C MET A 493 -6.82 3.30 5.93
N SER A 494 -5.87 4.16 6.33
CA SER A 494 -5.93 4.94 7.58
C SER A 494 -7.04 5.99 7.62
N THR A 495 -7.69 6.26 6.48
CA THR A 495 -8.91 7.07 6.37
C THR A 495 -10.19 6.27 6.67
N GLY A 496 -10.11 4.93 6.71
CA GLY A 496 -11.28 4.05 6.81
C GLY A 496 -11.92 3.72 5.47
N LEU A 497 -11.30 4.16 4.36
CA LEU A 497 -11.72 3.85 3.01
C LEU A 497 -10.96 2.64 2.45
N VAL A 498 -11.58 2.00 1.47
CA VAL A 498 -10.99 0.93 0.66
C VAL A 498 -11.10 1.39 -0.80
N PRO A 499 -10.04 1.28 -1.61
CA PRO A 499 -10.07 1.69 -3.01
C PRO A 499 -11.03 0.83 -3.85
N ASP A 500 -11.51 1.40 -4.95
CA ASP A 500 -12.36 0.69 -5.90
C ASP A 500 -11.57 -0.39 -6.65
N ARG A 501 -10.29 -0.09 -6.92
CA ARG A 501 -9.34 -0.89 -7.69
C ARG A 501 -8.02 -0.99 -6.94
N SER A 502 -7.37 -2.13 -7.00
CA SER A 502 -6.07 -2.32 -6.33
C SER A 502 -4.95 -1.45 -6.92
N ASP A 503 -5.07 -1.03 -8.18
CA ASP A 503 -4.06 -0.25 -8.90
C ASP A 503 -4.24 1.27 -8.78
N LEU A 504 -5.23 1.75 -8.02
CA LEU A 504 -5.51 3.17 -7.86
C LEU A 504 -5.94 3.49 -6.42
N PRO A 505 -5.32 4.47 -5.74
CA PRO A 505 -5.73 4.94 -4.41
C PRO A 505 -6.97 5.87 -4.49
N GLY A 506 -8.04 5.40 -5.13
CA GLY A 506 -9.27 6.13 -5.41
C GLY A 506 -10.50 5.31 -5.10
N VAL A 507 -11.54 5.97 -4.59
CA VAL A 507 -12.82 5.36 -4.24
C VAL A 507 -13.98 6.23 -4.68
N THR A 508 -15.04 5.61 -5.17
CA THR A 508 -16.30 6.29 -5.53
C THR A 508 -17.34 6.03 -4.45
N LEU A 509 -18.45 6.78 -4.45
CA LEU A 509 -19.58 6.43 -3.56
C LEU A 509 -20.14 5.03 -3.87
N TRP A 510 -20.01 4.58 -5.13
CA TRP A 510 -20.37 3.22 -5.51
C TRP A 510 -19.49 2.19 -4.78
N GLY A 511 -18.17 2.40 -4.77
CA GLY A 511 -17.23 1.56 -4.03
C GLY A 511 -17.37 1.63 -2.52
N MET A 512 -17.68 2.79 -1.94
CA MET A 512 -18.01 2.89 -0.51
C MET A 512 -19.26 2.07 -0.16
N GLY A 513 -20.27 2.10 -1.03
CA GLY A 513 -21.44 1.22 -0.92
C GLY A 513 -21.07 -0.27 -1.03
N ASN A 514 -20.15 -0.62 -1.94
CA ASN A 514 -19.62 -1.98 -2.04
C ASN A 514 -18.89 -2.42 -0.76
N TYR A 515 -18.07 -1.55 -0.17
CA TYR A 515 -17.38 -1.85 1.08
C TYR A 515 -18.36 -2.06 2.23
N LEU A 516 -19.37 -1.19 2.37
CA LEU A 516 -20.36 -1.32 3.43
C LEU A 516 -21.24 -2.57 3.27
N ALA A 517 -21.63 -2.92 2.03
CA ALA A 517 -22.32 -4.18 1.75
C ALA A 517 -21.44 -5.41 2.02
N ALA A 518 -20.14 -5.32 1.75
CA ALA A 518 -19.17 -6.37 2.05
C ALA A 518 -18.98 -6.55 3.57
N LEU A 519 -18.90 -5.45 4.35
CA LEU A 519 -18.84 -5.48 5.81
C LEU A 519 -20.06 -6.22 6.40
N HIS A 520 -21.27 -5.84 5.97
CA HIS A 520 -22.49 -6.51 6.41
C HIS A 520 -22.48 -8.00 6.04
N SER A 521 -22.06 -8.31 4.82
CA SER A 521 -22.00 -9.69 4.32
C SER A 521 -20.99 -10.53 5.10
N ALA A 522 -19.76 -10.03 5.29
CA ALA A 522 -18.70 -10.70 6.02
C ALA A 522 -19.06 -10.93 7.49
N GLN A 523 -19.69 -9.95 8.16
CA GLN A 523 -20.18 -10.13 9.52
C GLN A 523 -21.31 -11.17 9.60
N SER A 524 -22.28 -11.12 8.68
CA SER A 524 -23.41 -12.06 8.66
C SER A 524 -22.97 -13.49 8.37
N LEU A 525 -21.93 -13.64 7.53
CA LEU A 525 -21.30 -14.92 7.16
C LEU A 525 -20.34 -15.46 8.23
N GLY A 526 -20.11 -14.73 9.33
CA GLY A 526 -19.19 -15.15 10.41
C GLY A 526 -17.71 -15.07 10.03
N ILE A 527 -17.36 -14.22 9.06
CA ILE A 527 -15.97 -13.92 8.68
C ILE A 527 -15.39 -12.85 9.61
N LEU A 528 -16.20 -11.83 9.94
CA LEU A 528 -15.88 -10.80 10.92
C LEU A 528 -16.62 -11.05 12.23
N ASP A 529 -15.96 -10.73 13.35
CA ASP A 529 -16.65 -10.55 14.62
C ASP A 529 -17.31 -9.16 14.72
N ASN A 530 -18.16 -8.98 15.74
CA ASN A 530 -18.89 -7.73 15.95
C ASN A 530 -17.96 -6.54 16.24
N GLY A 531 -16.80 -6.75 16.87
CA GLY A 531 -15.85 -5.69 17.19
C GLY A 531 -15.11 -5.19 15.96
N GLN A 532 -14.66 -6.11 15.10
CA GLN A 532 -14.03 -5.79 13.82
C GLN A 532 -15.01 -5.08 12.88
N PHE A 533 -16.25 -5.57 12.79
CA PHE A 533 -17.31 -4.92 12.04
C PHE A 533 -17.58 -3.51 12.56
N ASP A 534 -17.75 -3.35 13.88
CA ASP A 534 -18.04 -2.06 14.51
C ASP A 534 -16.94 -1.04 14.25
N GLN A 535 -15.68 -1.43 14.44
CA GLN A 535 -14.54 -0.56 14.20
C GLN A 535 -14.51 -0.07 12.74
N ARG A 536 -14.68 -0.98 11.77
CA ARG A 536 -14.61 -0.66 10.34
C ARG A 536 -15.78 0.23 9.89
N VAL A 537 -17.01 -0.04 10.35
CA VAL A 537 -18.17 0.80 10.04
C VAL A 537 -18.01 2.20 10.61
N ARG A 538 -17.60 2.33 11.88
CA ARG A 538 -17.37 3.65 12.49
C ARG A 538 -16.25 4.42 11.81
N HIS A 539 -15.25 3.73 11.28
CA HIS A 539 -14.17 4.36 10.53
C HIS A 539 -14.66 4.90 9.18
N LEU A 540 -15.43 4.11 8.43
CA LEU A 540 -16.05 4.54 7.16
C LEU A 540 -17.01 5.72 7.36
N LEU A 541 -17.87 5.68 8.39
CA LEU A 541 -18.77 6.78 8.70
C LEU A 541 -18.01 8.07 9.06
N ALA A 542 -16.88 7.97 9.76
CA ALA A 542 -16.04 9.12 10.06
C ALA A 542 -15.45 9.76 8.80
N ALA A 543 -15.09 8.93 7.80
CA ALA A 543 -14.63 9.41 6.51
C ALA A 543 -15.74 10.16 5.77
N LEU A 544 -16.94 9.58 5.69
CA LEU A 544 -18.10 10.18 5.03
C LEU A 544 -18.48 11.55 5.63
N GLN A 545 -18.37 11.70 6.96
CA GLN A 545 -18.65 12.97 7.66
C GLN A 545 -17.59 14.05 7.42
N GLN A 546 -16.41 13.68 6.91
CA GLN A 546 -15.27 14.59 6.75
C GLN A 546 -14.90 14.88 5.29
N MET A 547 -15.57 14.21 4.34
CA MET A 547 -15.35 14.44 2.91
C MET A 547 -15.91 15.80 2.49
N PRO A 548 -15.16 16.60 1.70
CA PRO A 548 -15.71 17.81 1.11
C PRO A 548 -16.86 17.47 0.17
N LEU A 549 -17.89 18.32 0.10
CA LEU A 549 -19.05 18.13 -0.78
C LEU A 549 -18.92 19.00 -2.03
N PHE A 550 -19.35 18.47 -3.18
CA PHE A 550 -19.34 19.22 -4.43
C PHE A 550 -20.40 20.33 -4.37
N ALA A 551 -19.94 21.58 -4.48
CA ALA A 551 -20.77 22.77 -4.35
C ALA A 551 -21.60 22.83 -3.04
N GLY A 552 -21.15 22.14 -1.98
CA GLY A 552 -21.89 22.04 -0.71
C GLY A 552 -23.18 21.23 -0.80
N GLU A 553 -23.37 20.43 -1.87
CA GLU A 553 -24.60 19.66 -2.09
C GLU A 553 -24.43 18.18 -1.76
N LEU A 554 -23.79 17.43 -2.66
CA LEU A 554 -23.59 15.98 -2.54
C LEU A 554 -22.11 15.67 -2.61
N PRO A 555 -21.70 14.49 -2.12
CA PRO A 555 -20.33 14.03 -2.29
C PRO A 555 -19.89 14.02 -3.76
N HIS A 556 -18.61 14.31 -3.98
CA HIS A 556 -17.97 14.25 -5.29
C HIS A 556 -18.04 12.83 -5.86
N ARG A 557 -17.92 12.73 -7.18
CA ARG A 557 -17.90 11.44 -7.91
C ARG A 557 -16.84 10.46 -7.40
N ALA A 558 -15.66 10.95 -7.03
CA ALA A 558 -14.58 10.13 -6.50
C ALA A 558 -13.70 10.91 -5.51
N TYR A 559 -13.09 10.17 -4.59
CA TYR A 559 -12.18 10.67 -3.57
C TYR A 559 -10.91 9.84 -3.53
N SER A 560 -9.79 10.48 -3.20
CA SER A 560 -8.58 9.76 -2.84
C SER A 560 -8.82 9.00 -1.53
N THR A 561 -8.51 7.71 -1.53
CA THR A 561 -8.57 6.89 -0.31
C THR A 561 -7.50 7.28 0.71
N LEU A 562 -6.47 8.02 0.27
CA LEU A 562 -5.40 8.48 1.13
C LEU A 562 -5.77 9.80 1.80
N THR A 563 -6.36 10.75 1.10
CA THR A 563 -6.45 12.15 1.59
C THR A 563 -7.88 12.62 1.90
N LEU A 564 -8.90 11.91 1.42
CA LEU A 564 -10.28 12.37 1.29
C LEU A 564 -10.48 13.54 0.32
N GLU A 565 -9.46 13.94 -0.44
CA GLU A 565 -9.62 15.02 -1.41
C GLU A 565 -10.30 14.52 -2.68
N PRO A 566 -11.10 15.36 -3.36
CA PRO A 566 -11.76 14.96 -4.59
C PRO A 566 -10.77 14.65 -5.71
N ILE A 567 -11.04 13.58 -6.44
CA ILE A 567 -10.27 13.14 -7.60
C ILE A 567 -11.21 12.87 -8.79
N THR A 568 -10.63 12.72 -9.98
CA THR A 568 -11.33 12.13 -11.13
C THR A 568 -11.49 10.62 -10.96
N TYR A 569 -12.41 9.98 -11.71
CA TYR A 569 -12.52 8.51 -11.73
C TYR A 569 -11.20 7.81 -12.10
N GLY A 570 -10.33 8.48 -12.87
CA GLY A 570 -9.01 7.97 -13.26
C GLY A 570 -7.90 8.25 -12.26
N GLY A 571 -8.19 8.79 -11.06
CA GLY A 571 -7.18 8.98 -10.02
C GLY A 571 -6.62 10.40 -9.87
N ASN A 572 -6.77 11.24 -10.89
CA ASN A 572 -6.13 12.56 -10.91
C ASN A 572 -6.76 13.52 -9.89
N ALA A 573 -5.93 14.31 -9.19
CA ALA A 573 -6.39 15.35 -8.28
C ALA A 573 -7.37 16.32 -8.96
N ASN A 574 -8.49 16.63 -8.30
CA ASN A 574 -9.50 17.52 -8.85
C ASN A 574 -10.15 18.36 -7.74
N SER A 575 -9.42 19.35 -7.23
CA SER A 575 -9.87 20.21 -6.12
C SER A 575 -11.19 20.95 -6.39
N SER A 576 -11.51 21.23 -7.65
CA SER A 576 -12.79 21.84 -8.05
C SER A 576 -13.94 20.82 -8.13
N GLY A 577 -13.62 19.53 -8.20
CA GLY A 577 -14.56 18.43 -8.40
C GLY A 577 -15.07 18.30 -9.83
N SER A 578 -15.51 17.10 -10.20
CA SER A 578 -16.13 16.81 -11.51
C SER A 578 -17.66 16.78 -11.46
N GLY A 579 -18.25 17.12 -10.31
CA GLY A 579 -19.67 16.97 -10.02
C GLY A 579 -19.97 15.82 -9.06
N TRP A 580 -21.24 15.42 -9.00
CA TRP A 580 -21.76 14.30 -8.22
C TRP A 580 -22.54 13.33 -9.12
N SER A 581 -22.59 12.05 -8.75
CA SER A 581 -23.32 10.99 -9.47
C SER A 581 -24.51 10.52 -8.64
N GLY A 582 -25.73 10.68 -9.15
CA GLY A 582 -26.91 10.11 -8.50
C GLY A 582 -26.90 8.58 -8.49
N LEU A 583 -26.19 7.94 -9.43
CA LEU A 583 -26.04 6.48 -9.46
C LEU A 583 -25.19 6.00 -8.27
N ASP A 584 -24.04 6.63 -8.07
CA ASP A 584 -23.09 6.31 -7.00
C ASP A 584 -23.71 6.65 -5.63
N THR A 585 -24.42 7.78 -5.55
CA THR A 585 -25.19 8.18 -4.37
C THR A 585 -26.25 7.13 -4.03
N GLY A 586 -27.02 6.66 -5.03
CA GLY A 586 -28.00 5.60 -4.85
C GLY A 586 -27.38 4.32 -4.29
N ARG A 587 -26.21 3.90 -4.79
CA ARG A 587 -25.49 2.73 -4.27
C ARG A 587 -25.10 2.85 -2.80
N LEU A 588 -24.55 3.99 -2.40
CA LEU A 588 -24.23 4.22 -0.99
C LEU A 588 -25.50 4.28 -0.13
N LEU A 589 -26.57 4.94 -0.60
CA LEU A 589 -27.85 5.01 0.11
C LEU A 589 -28.49 3.64 0.33
N ALA A 590 -28.39 2.70 -0.63
CA ALA A 590 -28.85 1.33 -0.44
C ALA A 590 -28.09 0.62 0.69
N ALA A 591 -26.75 0.73 0.70
CA ALA A 591 -25.92 0.11 1.72
C ALA A 591 -26.10 0.75 3.11
N LEU A 592 -26.28 2.08 3.18
CA LEU A 592 -26.59 2.79 4.43
C LEU A 592 -27.98 2.44 4.95
N HIS A 593 -28.97 2.30 4.08
CA HIS A 593 -30.29 1.80 4.48
C HIS A 593 -30.17 0.39 5.06
N GLN A 594 -29.41 -0.49 4.41
CA GLN A 594 -29.15 -1.84 4.90
C GLN A 594 -28.47 -1.85 6.27
N LEU A 595 -27.45 -0.99 6.47
CA LEU A 595 -26.79 -0.83 7.76
C LEU A 595 -27.79 -0.46 8.86
N LYS A 596 -28.67 0.51 8.62
CA LYS A 596 -29.70 0.91 9.60
C LYS A 596 -30.71 -0.20 9.89
N THR A 597 -31.05 -1.00 8.90
CA THR A 597 -32.03 -2.09 9.06
C THR A 597 -31.43 -3.27 9.82
N CYS A 598 -30.19 -3.63 9.52
CA CYS A 598 -29.54 -4.82 10.11
C CYS A 598 -28.74 -4.54 11.38
N HIS A 599 -28.37 -3.29 11.61
CA HIS A 599 -27.59 -2.84 12.77
C HIS A 599 -28.19 -1.53 13.29
N PRO A 600 -29.38 -1.57 13.93
CA PRO A 600 -30.16 -0.38 14.28
C PRO A 600 -29.43 0.62 15.18
N GLU A 601 -28.42 0.18 15.93
CA GLU A 601 -27.52 1.03 16.71
C GLU A 601 -26.85 2.14 15.86
N TYR A 602 -26.65 1.91 14.56
CA TYR A 602 -26.07 2.90 13.64
C TYR A 602 -27.07 3.93 13.11
N THR A 603 -28.37 3.79 13.41
CA THR A 603 -29.44 4.62 12.82
C THR A 603 -29.18 6.12 12.93
N GLU A 604 -28.79 6.58 14.11
CA GLU A 604 -28.57 8.00 14.38
C GLU A 604 -27.36 8.55 13.63
N ALA A 605 -26.22 7.84 13.69
CA ALA A 605 -24.99 8.23 13.00
C ALA A 605 -25.18 8.28 11.47
N VAL A 606 -25.88 7.30 10.90
CA VAL A 606 -26.18 7.27 9.47
C VAL A 606 -27.09 8.43 9.07
N ASP A 607 -28.17 8.67 9.82
CA ASP A 607 -29.09 9.77 9.52
C ASP A 607 -28.38 11.12 9.59
N GLN A 608 -27.52 11.34 10.59
CA GLN A 608 -26.74 12.57 10.71
C GLN A 608 -25.85 12.79 9.47
N THR A 609 -25.08 11.77 9.07
CA THR A 609 -24.20 11.86 7.88
C THR A 609 -24.98 12.22 6.62
N VAL A 610 -26.15 11.60 6.39
CA VAL A 610 -26.94 11.83 5.16
C VAL A 610 -27.69 13.17 5.23
N MET A 611 -28.10 13.62 6.41
CA MET A 611 -28.74 14.93 6.60
C MET A 611 -27.79 16.11 6.41
N ASP A 612 -26.47 15.89 6.36
CA ASP A 612 -25.51 16.94 6.02
C ASP A 612 -25.44 17.21 4.51
N TRP A 613 -26.13 16.44 3.68
CA TRP A 613 -26.17 16.58 2.22
C TRP A 613 -27.43 17.30 1.73
N SER A 614 -27.35 17.91 0.55
CA SER A 614 -28.49 18.49 -0.18
C SER A 614 -28.84 17.68 -1.43
N PHE A 615 -30.05 17.13 -1.43
CA PHE A 615 -30.67 16.31 -2.47
C PHE A 615 -31.48 17.10 -3.51
N LEU A 616 -31.49 18.44 -3.43
CA LEU A 616 -32.35 19.32 -4.23
C LEU A 616 -32.38 19.04 -5.75
N ARG A 617 -31.26 18.56 -6.30
CA ARG A 617 -31.08 18.38 -7.75
C ARG A 617 -30.86 16.94 -8.20
N VAL A 618 -30.73 15.98 -7.27
CA VAL A 618 -30.41 14.58 -7.62
C VAL A 618 -31.63 13.78 -8.07
N ILE A 619 -32.81 14.19 -7.64
CA ILE A 619 -34.09 13.69 -8.19
C ILE A 619 -34.80 14.86 -8.88
N ARG A 620 -35.01 14.77 -10.20
CA ARG A 620 -35.67 15.81 -10.99
C ARG A 620 -36.78 15.20 -11.83
N ASN A 621 -38.00 15.69 -11.66
CA ASN A 621 -39.19 15.19 -12.36
C ASN A 621 -39.34 13.66 -12.24
N GLY A 622 -39.06 13.11 -11.06
CA GLY A 622 -39.11 11.66 -10.84
C GLY A 622 -37.91 10.86 -11.36
N GLN A 623 -36.90 11.52 -11.95
CA GLN A 623 -35.72 10.87 -12.53
C GLN A 623 -34.46 11.09 -11.68
N VAL A 624 -33.62 10.07 -11.58
CA VAL A 624 -32.27 10.18 -11.03
C VAL A 624 -31.43 11.02 -11.98
N ALA A 625 -30.73 12.00 -11.43
CA ALA A 625 -29.88 12.92 -12.17
C ALA A 625 -28.40 12.75 -11.78
N MET A 626 -27.53 13.40 -12.53
CA MET A 626 -26.12 13.58 -12.21
C MET A 626 -25.70 15.02 -12.51
N ALA A 627 -24.66 15.48 -11.81
CA ALA A 627 -24.05 16.77 -12.04
C ALA A 627 -22.68 16.62 -12.69
N GLU A 628 -22.37 17.53 -13.59
CA GLU A 628 -21.06 17.67 -14.20
C GLU A 628 -20.64 19.14 -14.18
N LEU A 629 -19.39 19.37 -13.81
CA LEU A 629 -18.76 20.68 -13.97
C LEU A 629 -18.27 20.81 -15.42
N THR A 630 -18.77 21.82 -16.13
CA THR A 630 -18.43 22.08 -17.54
C THR A 630 -18.01 23.54 -17.74
N GLN A 631 -17.11 23.80 -18.69
CA GLN A 631 -16.78 25.18 -19.09
C GLN A 631 -17.76 25.68 -20.17
N GLY A 632 -18.48 26.76 -19.87
CA GLY A 632 -19.41 27.39 -20.81
C GLY A 632 -18.73 28.23 -21.90
N GLN A 633 -19.48 28.64 -22.92
CA GLN A 633 -18.99 29.61 -23.91
C GLN A 633 -18.59 30.92 -23.21
N GLY A 634 -17.29 31.25 -23.27
CA GLY A 634 -16.68 32.38 -22.56
C GLY A 634 -15.86 32.00 -21.32
N GLY A 635 -15.56 30.72 -21.08
CA GLY A 635 -14.60 30.28 -20.06
C GLY A 635 -15.10 30.32 -18.62
N ARG A 636 -16.43 30.44 -18.41
CA ARG A 636 -17.05 30.40 -17.08
C ARG A 636 -17.51 29.00 -16.73
N ASP A 637 -17.15 28.53 -15.54
CA ASP A 637 -17.59 27.25 -15.03
C ASP A 637 -19.11 27.22 -14.82
N ARG A 638 -19.72 26.09 -15.18
CA ARG A 638 -21.16 25.85 -15.06
C ARG A 638 -21.42 24.41 -14.65
N ILE A 639 -22.24 24.25 -13.62
CA ILE A 639 -22.81 22.96 -13.25
C ILE A 639 -23.96 22.63 -14.21
N VAL A 640 -23.83 21.51 -14.91
CA VAL A 640 -24.86 20.96 -15.80
C VAL A 640 -25.45 19.73 -15.13
N ILE A 641 -26.79 19.70 -15.06
CA ILE A 641 -27.53 18.58 -14.47
C ILE A 641 -28.23 17.82 -15.60
N THR A 642 -27.92 16.54 -15.74
CA THR A 642 -28.48 15.65 -16.75
C THR A 642 -29.15 14.43 -16.10
N PRO A 643 -30.16 13.82 -16.74
CA PRO A 643 -30.70 12.54 -16.29
C PRO A 643 -29.64 11.43 -16.36
N ALA A 644 -29.58 10.58 -15.35
CA ALA A 644 -28.70 9.42 -15.33
C ALA A 644 -29.28 8.31 -16.22
N ARG A 645 -28.79 8.17 -17.46
CA ARG A 645 -29.36 7.24 -18.47
C ARG A 645 -28.55 5.94 -18.63
N GLN A 646 -27.89 5.47 -17.58
CA GLN A 646 -27.11 4.22 -17.62
C GLN A 646 -28.01 3.05 -17.27
N LEU A 647 -28.28 2.19 -18.25
CA LEU A 647 -29.20 1.06 -18.11
C LEU A 647 -28.76 0.10 -16.99
N GLY A 648 -29.72 -0.33 -16.17
CA GLY A 648 -29.53 -1.16 -14.99
C GLY A 648 -29.10 -0.35 -13.76
N TYR A 649 -28.13 0.55 -13.92
CA TYR A 649 -27.64 1.41 -12.84
C TYR A 649 -28.69 2.46 -12.42
N GLU A 650 -29.38 3.06 -13.38
CA GLU A 650 -30.48 4.00 -13.15
C GLU A 650 -31.61 3.34 -12.34
N GLU A 651 -32.03 2.14 -12.73
CA GLU A 651 -33.05 1.32 -12.06
C GLU A 651 -32.68 1.02 -10.60
N TYR A 652 -31.43 0.63 -10.41
CA TYR A 652 -30.88 0.30 -9.10
C TYR A 652 -30.85 1.54 -8.19
N ALA A 653 -30.30 2.65 -8.67
CA ALA A 653 -30.24 3.90 -7.91
C ALA A 653 -31.64 4.43 -7.57
N ALA A 654 -32.59 4.35 -8.50
CA ALA A 654 -33.96 4.75 -8.26
C ALA A 654 -34.60 3.96 -7.10
N ARG A 655 -34.39 2.63 -7.07
CA ARG A 655 -34.89 1.80 -5.98
C ARG A 655 -34.27 2.19 -4.64
N ALA A 656 -32.97 2.47 -4.63
CA ALA A 656 -32.28 2.94 -3.44
C ALA A 656 -32.83 4.28 -2.94
N PHE A 657 -33.03 5.28 -3.80
CA PHE A 657 -33.64 6.57 -3.43
C PHE A 657 -35.06 6.40 -2.87
N GLN A 658 -35.85 5.49 -3.43
CA GLN A 658 -37.19 5.20 -2.92
C GLN A 658 -37.17 4.66 -1.47
N LEU A 659 -36.15 3.88 -1.06
CA LEU A 659 -36.01 3.47 0.34
C LEU A 659 -35.88 4.65 1.32
N TRP A 660 -35.42 5.80 0.83
CA TRP A 660 -35.27 7.03 1.60
C TRP A 660 -36.46 7.98 1.46
N GLY A 661 -37.51 7.58 0.72
CA GLY A 661 -38.75 8.33 0.55
C GLY A 661 -38.85 9.14 -0.74
N PHE A 662 -37.79 9.22 -1.55
CA PHE A 662 -37.79 10.01 -2.77
C PHE A 662 -38.69 9.42 -3.86
N ASP A 663 -39.35 10.28 -4.63
CA ASP A 663 -40.04 9.88 -5.86
C ASP A 663 -39.04 9.76 -7.01
N ALA A 664 -38.49 8.56 -7.20
CA ALA A 664 -37.67 8.21 -8.36
C ALA A 664 -38.44 7.32 -9.37
N SER A 665 -39.77 7.46 -9.44
CA SER A 665 -40.65 6.56 -10.21
C SER A 665 -40.34 6.52 -11.71
N GLN A 666 -39.81 7.60 -12.30
CA GLN A 666 -39.47 7.66 -13.72
C GLN A 666 -38.15 6.95 -14.06
N SER A 667 -37.30 6.70 -13.05
CA SER A 667 -36.05 5.94 -13.16
C SER A 667 -36.16 4.51 -12.60
N ALA A 668 -37.18 4.21 -11.79
CA ALA A 668 -37.46 2.85 -11.32
C ALA A 668 -37.78 1.89 -12.49
N PRO A 669 -37.55 0.57 -12.37
CA PRO A 669 -37.80 -0.39 -13.44
C PRO A 669 -39.14 -0.16 -14.16
N ALA A 670 -39.06 0.17 -15.45
CA ALA A 670 -40.20 0.59 -16.26
C ALA A 670 -40.93 -0.60 -16.90
N SER A 671 -42.11 -0.34 -17.48
CA SER A 671 -42.90 -1.34 -18.20
C SER A 671 -42.45 -1.58 -19.66
N ARG A 672 -41.57 -0.73 -20.24
CA ARG A 672 -41.11 -0.88 -21.64
C ARG A 672 -39.65 -0.46 -21.85
N TYR A 673 -38.89 -1.38 -22.44
CA TYR A 673 -37.50 -1.18 -22.89
C TYR A 673 -37.41 -1.40 -24.40
N VAL A 674 -36.48 -0.71 -25.05
CA VAL A 674 -36.09 -1.02 -26.42
C VAL A 674 -35.08 -2.17 -26.37
N THR A 675 -35.36 -3.23 -27.13
CA THR A 675 -34.56 -4.45 -27.13
C THR A 675 -33.97 -4.74 -28.51
N THR A 676 -32.82 -5.40 -28.52
CA THR A 676 -32.20 -5.98 -29.72
C THR A 676 -32.17 -7.50 -29.57
N GLU A 677 -32.45 -8.23 -30.66
CA GLU A 677 -32.37 -9.69 -30.65
C GLU A 677 -30.91 -10.16 -30.61
N LEU A 678 -30.56 -11.03 -29.66
CA LEU A 678 -29.25 -11.64 -29.51
C LEU A 678 -29.40 -13.10 -29.04
N GLU A 679 -28.86 -14.06 -29.79
CA GLU A 679 -29.01 -15.50 -29.52
C GLU A 679 -30.48 -15.93 -29.30
N GLY A 680 -31.41 -15.32 -30.05
CA GLY A 680 -32.86 -15.58 -29.93
C GLY A 680 -33.52 -14.97 -28.68
N GLN A 681 -32.81 -14.11 -27.94
CA GLN A 681 -33.30 -13.42 -26.75
C GLN A 681 -33.45 -11.92 -27.00
N ALA A 682 -34.44 -11.29 -26.38
CA ALA A 682 -34.63 -9.85 -26.45
C ALA A 682 -33.79 -9.15 -25.37
N ILE A 683 -32.63 -8.61 -25.75
CA ILE A 683 -31.71 -7.95 -24.82
C ILE A 683 -32.00 -6.45 -24.75
N PRO A 684 -32.21 -5.87 -23.56
CA PRO A 684 -32.50 -4.45 -23.43
C PRO A 684 -31.27 -3.60 -23.78
N THR A 685 -31.52 -2.47 -24.45
CA THR A 685 -30.49 -1.49 -24.80
C THR A 685 -30.73 -0.16 -24.10
N HIS A 686 -31.97 0.30 -24.01
CA HIS A 686 -32.31 1.54 -23.31
C HIS A 686 -33.81 1.57 -22.98
N ARG A 687 -34.19 2.49 -22.09
CA ARG A 687 -35.59 2.78 -21.77
C ARG A 687 -36.33 3.39 -22.96
N ALA A 688 -37.57 2.96 -23.18
CA ALA A 688 -38.40 3.51 -24.26
C ALA A 688 -38.90 4.95 -24.01
N SER A 689 -38.89 5.42 -22.76
CA SER A 689 -39.33 6.77 -22.36
C SER A 689 -38.29 7.87 -22.57
N ALA A 690 -37.08 7.53 -23.04
CA ALA A 690 -36.07 8.55 -23.33
C ALA A 690 -36.45 9.29 -24.64
N GLU A 691 -36.75 10.59 -24.55
CA GLU A 691 -37.05 11.47 -25.71
C GLU A 691 -35.93 11.52 -26.78
N SER A 692 -34.78 10.91 -26.49
CA SER A 692 -33.61 10.74 -27.36
C SER A 692 -32.77 9.57 -26.86
N ALA A 693 -32.09 8.85 -27.77
CA ALA A 693 -31.07 7.87 -27.41
C ALA A 693 -30.02 8.51 -26.46
N PRO A 694 -29.37 7.74 -25.57
CA PRO A 694 -28.34 8.26 -24.68
C PRO A 694 -27.28 9.06 -25.46
N ALA A 695 -26.82 10.19 -24.92
CA ALA A 695 -25.77 11.01 -25.54
C ALA A 695 -24.36 10.41 -25.41
N GLY A 696 -24.24 9.18 -24.89
CA GLY A 696 -22.99 8.47 -24.62
C GLY A 696 -23.08 7.00 -25.07
N PRO A 697 -22.03 6.19 -24.81
CA PRO A 697 -21.97 4.82 -25.30
C PRO A 697 -23.10 3.97 -24.70
N ASN A 698 -23.81 3.25 -25.58
CA ASN A 698 -24.91 2.39 -25.17
C ASN A 698 -24.39 0.97 -24.91
N ILE A 699 -24.04 0.67 -23.65
CA ILE A 699 -23.40 -0.57 -23.22
C ILE A 699 -24.36 -1.35 -22.32
N THR A 700 -24.67 -2.61 -22.67
CA THR A 700 -25.49 -3.50 -21.84
C THR A 700 -24.63 -4.59 -21.20
N THR A 701 -24.32 -4.45 -19.91
CA THR A 701 -23.71 -5.50 -19.07
C THR A 701 -24.71 -6.06 -18.06
N SER A 702 -24.45 -7.26 -17.53
CA SER A 702 -25.34 -7.89 -16.54
C SER A 702 -25.09 -7.42 -15.10
N THR A 703 -23.92 -6.85 -14.80
CA THR A 703 -23.50 -6.41 -13.45
C THR A 703 -24.56 -5.64 -12.67
N PRO A 704 -25.16 -4.55 -13.17
CA PRO A 704 -26.14 -3.80 -12.38
C PRO A 704 -27.45 -4.59 -12.13
N PHE A 705 -27.82 -5.49 -13.04
CA PHE A 705 -29.03 -6.30 -12.95
C PHE A 705 -28.90 -7.43 -11.92
N VAL A 706 -27.74 -8.08 -11.87
CA VAL A 706 -27.47 -9.11 -10.85
C VAL A 706 -27.36 -8.48 -9.46
N LEU A 707 -26.74 -7.31 -9.34
CA LEU A 707 -26.70 -6.57 -8.08
C LEU A 707 -28.12 -6.17 -7.62
N TYR A 708 -28.94 -5.64 -8.53
CA TYR A 708 -30.35 -5.36 -8.25
C TYR A 708 -31.08 -6.64 -7.78
N GLY A 709 -30.89 -7.75 -8.48
CA GLY A 709 -31.53 -9.02 -8.13
C GLY A 709 -31.18 -9.49 -6.73
N LEU A 710 -29.91 -9.39 -6.32
CA LEU A 710 -29.44 -9.80 -5.00
C LEU A 710 -29.98 -8.89 -3.90
N GLU A 711 -29.94 -7.57 -4.11
CA GLU A 711 -30.31 -6.61 -3.06
C GLU A 711 -31.82 -6.36 -2.98
N PHE A 712 -32.51 -6.26 -4.12
CA PHE A 712 -33.92 -5.86 -4.18
C PHE A 712 -34.87 -6.98 -4.64
N GLY A 713 -34.35 -8.14 -5.04
CA GLY A 713 -35.14 -9.25 -5.56
C GLY A 713 -35.54 -9.10 -7.03
N LEU A 714 -35.87 -10.23 -7.66
CA LEU A 714 -36.24 -10.31 -9.07
C LEU A 714 -37.76 -10.27 -9.27
N GLY A 715 -38.34 -9.07 -9.20
CA GLY A 715 -39.71 -8.83 -9.62
C GLY A 715 -39.94 -9.09 -11.12
N PRO A 716 -41.19 -9.18 -11.59
CA PRO A 716 -41.51 -9.50 -12.99
C PRO A 716 -40.76 -8.62 -14.01
N GLU A 717 -40.68 -7.31 -13.77
CA GLU A 717 -40.01 -6.36 -14.64
C GLU A 717 -38.50 -6.64 -14.69
N MET A 718 -37.82 -6.70 -13.55
CA MET A 718 -36.37 -6.92 -13.50
C MET A 718 -35.99 -8.31 -14.03
N ARG A 719 -36.78 -9.34 -13.71
CA ARG A 719 -36.59 -10.69 -14.23
C ARG A 719 -36.69 -10.72 -15.75
N SER A 720 -37.62 -9.97 -16.34
CA SER A 720 -37.77 -9.87 -17.80
C SER A 720 -36.56 -9.23 -18.51
N LEU A 721 -35.68 -8.55 -17.77
CA LEU A 721 -34.44 -7.97 -18.30
C LEU A 721 -33.25 -8.91 -18.10
N LEU A 722 -33.08 -9.45 -16.90
CA LEU A 722 -31.93 -10.27 -16.56
C LEU A 722 -32.00 -11.70 -17.13
N GLN A 723 -33.17 -12.33 -17.10
CA GLN A 723 -33.30 -13.72 -17.54
C GLN A 723 -32.93 -13.92 -19.03
N PRO A 724 -33.35 -13.03 -19.96
CA PRO A 724 -32.89 -13.09 -21.36
C PRO A 724 -31.36 -12.98 -21.50
N MET A 725 -30.68 -12.20 -20.66
CA MET A 725 -29.21 -12.07 -20.70
C MET A 725 -28.51 -13.40 -20.38
N VAL A 726 -28.93 -14.04 -19.29
CA VAL A 726 -28.40 -15.36 -18.88
C VAL A 726 -28.69 -16.42 -19.95
N GLN A 727 -29.88 -16.36 -20.56
CA GLN A 727 -30.26 -17.28 -21.64
C GLN A 727 -29.45 -17.04 -22.93
N ALA A 728 -29.16 -15.79 -23.27
CA ALA A 728 -28.31 -15.47 -24.42
C ALA A 728 -26.87 -15.97 -24.23
N GLU A 729 -26.31 -15.79 -23.04
CA GLU A 729 -24.97 -16.32 -22.73
C GLU A 729 -24.94 -17.85 -22.74
N ALA A 730 -25.99 -18.50 -22.23
CA ALA A 730 -26.13 -19.96 -22.31
C ALA A 730 -26.23 -20.47 -23.76
N ALA A 731 -27.02 -19.79 -24.60
CA ALA A 731 -27.15 -20.12 -26.02
C ALA A 731 -25.83 -19.90 -26.79
N ARG A 732 -25.12 -18.79 -26.50
CA ARG A 732 -23.78 -18.53 -27.01
C ARG A 732 -22.82 -19.65 -26.63
N TYR A 733 -22.81 -20.08 -25.37
CA TYR A 733 -21.98 -21.20 -24.92
C TYR A 733 -22.32 -22.51 -25.64
N GLN A 734 -23.59 -22.84 -25.85
CA GLN A 734 -23.97 -24.03 -26.63
C GLN A 734 -23.46 -23.96 -28.08
N ARG A 735 -23.44 -22.77 -28.67
CA ARG A 735 -23.01 -22.53 -30.05
C ARG A 735 -21.50 -22.48 -30.22
N THR A 736 -20.76 -21.89 -29.27
CA THR A 736 -19.33 -21.60 -29.41
C THR A 736 -18.43 -22.33 -28.42
N ASN A 737 -19.00 -23.01 -27.43
CA ASN A 737 -18.30 -23.59 -26.28
C ASN A 737 -17.40 -22.58 -25.53
N ARG A 738 -17.76 -21.29 -25.55
CA ARG A 738 -17.05 -20.21 -24.82
C ARG A 738 -17.92 -19.72 -23.69
N LEU A 739 -17.38 -19.75 -22.47
CA LEU A 739 -18.06 -19.20 -21.29
C LEU A 739 -18.09 -17.68 -21.37
N SER A 740 -19.16 -17.08 -20.89
CA SER A 740 -19.36 -15.63 -20.82
C SER A 740 -20.15 -15.27 -19.56
N ALA A 741 -19.75 -14.21 -18.90
CA ALA A 741 -20.50 -13.59 -17.82
C ALA A 741 -20.30 -12.08 -17.94
N SER A 742 -21.28 -11.41 -18.53
CA SER A 742 -21.16 -10.03 -19.01
C SER A 742 -20.99 -9.04 -17.86
N GLY A 743 -19.81 -8.43 -17.79
CA GLY A 743 -19.48 -7.43 -16.79
C GLY A 743 -18.38 -6.49 -17.25
N THR A 744 -17.86 -5.74 -16.28
CA THR A 744 -16.66 -4.91 -16.40
C THR A 744 -15.52 -5.62 -15.68
N ALA A 745 -14.32 -5.58 -16.24
CA ALA A 745 -13.12 -6.16 -15.64
C ALA A 745 -11.99 -5.13 -15.59
N LEU A 746 -11.30 -5.09 -14.44
CA LEU A 746 -9.95 -4.54 -14.34
C LEU A 746 -8.92 -5.54 -14.92
N ILE A 747 -8.02 -5.06 -15.76
CA ILE A 747 -6.91 -5.82 -16.35
C ILE A 747 -5.58 -5.13 -16.02
N ASP A 748 -4.46 -5.86 -16.10
CA ASP A 748 -3.13 -5.45 -15.63
C ASP A 748 -2.33 -4.58 -16.63
N HIS A 749 -2.97 -4.16 -17.73
CA HIS A 749 -2.37 -3.34 -18.78
C HIS A 749 -3.41 -2.40 -19.40
N PRO A 750 -2.99 -1.30 -20.07
CA PRO A 750 -3.92 -0.40 -20.76
C PRO A 750 -4.84 -1.17 -21.72
N PRO A 751 -6.16 -0.87 -21.76
CA PRO A 751 -6.83 0.30 -21.19
C PRO A 751 -7.20 0.18 -19.69
N TYR A 752 -6.74 -0.86 -19.00
CA TYR A 752 -7.03 -1.21 -17.60
C TYR A 752 -8.48 -1.56 -17.31
N VAL A 753 -9.45 -0.88 -17.91
CA VAL A 753 -10.87 -1.23 -17.78
C VAL A 753 -11.38 -1.74 -19.11
N VAL A 754 -11.92 -2.95 -19.10
CA VAL A 754 -12.56 -3.58 -20.26
C VAL A 754 -13.99 -3.97 -19.90
N HIS A 755 -14.96 -3.47 -20.66
CA HIS A 755 -16.32 -3.95 -20.62
C HIS A 755 -16.50 -5.11 -21.60
N SER A 756 -17.17 -6.15 -21.12
CA SER A 756 -17.58 -7.31 -21.91
C SER A 756 -19.11 -7.38 -22.03
N PRO A 757 -19.76 -6.38 -22.65
CA PRO A 757 -21.22 -6.28 -22.72
C PRO A 757 -21.85 -7.34 -23.62
N LEU A 758 -23.13 -7.66 -23.42
CA LEU A 758 -23.89 -8.42 -24.41
C LEU A 758 -24.03 -7.61 -25.72
N LEU A 759 -24.26 -6.30 -25.59
CA LEU A 759 -24.39 -5.35 -26.68
C LEU A 759 -23.64 -4.05 -26.38
N ALA A 760 -22.88 -3.52 -27.34
CA ALA A 760 -22.41 -2.13 -27.29
C ALA A 760 -22.77 -1.42 -28.60
N ASN A 761 -23.51 -0.31 -28.51
CA ASN A 761 -23.99 0.44 -29.67
C ASN A 761 -24.73 -0.41 -30.72
N GLY A 762 -25.35 -1.51 -30.28
CA GLY A 762 -26.04 -2.47 -31.14
C GLY A 762 -25.18 -3.66 -31.61
N ASP A 763 -23.85 -3.58 -31.48
CA ASP A 763 -22.95 -4.67 -31.86
C ASP A 763 -22.96 -5.78 -30.80
N PRO A 764 -23.07 -7.06 -31.20
CA PRO A 764 -23.12 -8.20 -30.29
C PRO A 764 -21.74 -8.64 -29.82
N TRP A 765 -21.64 -8.94 -28.51
CA TRP A 765 -20.43 -9.48 -27.88
C TRP A 765 -19.12 -8.70 -28.15
N PRO A 766 -19.06 -7.36 -28.10
CA PRO A 766 -17.80 -6.64 -28.28
C PRO A 766 -16.99 -6.61 -26.97
N ALA A 767 -15.69 -6.36 -27.05
CA ALA A 767 -14.92 -5.85 -25.92
C ALA A 767 -14.76 -4.34 -26.15
N VAL A 768 -15.10 -3.51 -25.15
CA VAL A 768 -15.06 -2.05 -25.28
C VAL A 768 -14.45 -1.35 -24.06
N THR A 769 -13.85 -0.18 -24.28
CA THR A 769 -13.37 0.75 -23.25
C THR A 769 -14.53 1.55 -22.63
N ASP A 770 -14.26 2.32 -21.57
CA ASP A 770 -15.25 3.17 -20.86
C ASP A 770 -16.02 4.14 -21.79
N ASP A 771 -15.38 4.64 -22.85
CA ASP A 771 -16.00 5.50 -23.86
C ASP A 771 -16.76 4.72 -24.95
N GLY A 772 -16.89 3.40 -24.80
CA GLY A 772 -17.59 2.49 -25.69
C GLY A 772 -16.88 2.19 -27.00
N ARG A 773 -15.57 2.48 -27.12
CA ARG A 773 -14.78 2.12 -28.29
C ARG A 773 -14.35 0.65 -28.24
N PRO A 774 -14.36 -0.08 -29.37
CA PRO A 774 -13.81 -1.43 -29.42
C PRO A 774 -12.35 -1.50 -28.99
N THR A 775 -11.98 -2.57 -28.28
CA THR A 775 -10.60 -2.86 -27.86
C THR A 775 -10.13 -4.25 -28.31
N SER A 776 -8.81 -4.43 -28.44
CA SER A 776 -8.14 -5.68 -28.80
C SER A 776 -7.95 -6.65 -27.63
N GLU A 777 -8.07 -6.20 -26.38
CA GLU A 777 -7.72 -6.99 -25.18
C GLU A 777 -8.63 -8.20 -24.93
N GLY A 778 -9.63 -8.41 -25.78
CA GLY A 778 -10.55 -9.53 -25.68
C GLY A 778 -11.58 -9.33 -24.56
N ARG A 779 -12.51 -10.28 -24.46
CA ARG A 779 -13.58 -10.24 -23.46
C ARG A 779 -13.19 -11.04 -22.23
N VAL A 780 -13.71 -10.61 -21.08
CA VAL A 780 -13.54 -11.27 -19.80
C VAL A 780 -14.91 -11.73 -19.30
N ALA A 781 -15.04 -13.01 -19.00
CA ALA A 781 -16.17 -13.57 -18.28
C ALA A 781 -16.01 -13.24 -16.78
N SER A 782 -16.82 -12.33 -16.26
CA SER A 782 -16.71 -11.78 -14.90
C SER A 782 -16.96 -12.85 -13.83
N THR A 783 -16.01 -12.99 -12.89
CA THR A 783 -16.13 -13.87 -11.73
C THR A 783 -17.33 -13.48 -10.87
N ALA A 784 -17.51 -12.18 -10.66
CA ALA A 784 -18.56 -11.63 -9.81
C ALA A 784 -19.96 -11.91 -10.36
N VAL A 785 -20.16 -11.64 -11.66
CA VAL A 785 -21.43 -11.91 -12.35
C VAL A 785 -21.72 -13.40 -12.42
N ALA A 786 -20.71 -14.23 -12.68
CA ALA A 786 -20.85 -15.68 -12.70
C ALA A 786 -21.38 -16.23 -11.36
N GLN A 787 -20.80 -15.79 -10.24
CA GLN A 787 -21.26 -16.21 -8.91
C GLN A 787 -22.64 -15.66 -8.56
N ALA A 788 -22.97 -14.44 -8.99
CA ALA A 788 -24.29 -13.86 -8.81
C ALA A 788 -25.37 -14.58 -9.65
N TYR A 789 -25.05 -15.05 -10.86
CA TYR A 789 -25.95 -15.89 -11.65
C TYR A 789 -26.29 -17.19 -10.92
N GLU A 790 -25.31 -17.87 -10.35
CA GLU A 790 -25.57 -19.09 -9.57
C GLU A 790 -26.45 -18.80 -8.35
N ALA A 791 -26.26 -17.65 -7.69
CA ALA A 791 -27.08 -17.25 -6.55
C ALA A 791 -28.53 -16.92 -6.93
N LEU A 792 -28.76 -16.27 -8.07
CA LEU A 792 -30.09 -15.84 -8.54
C LEU A 792 -30.83 -16.91 -9.35
N PHE A 793 -30.09 -17.81 -10.02
CA PHE A 793 -30.62 -18.88 -10.86
C PHE A 793 -30.00 -20.23 -10.47
N PRO A 794 -30.20 -20.71 -9.23
CA PRO A 794 -29.50 -21.89 -8.71
C PRO A 794 -29.80 -23.19 -9.46
N ASN A 795 -30.91 -23.26 -10.22
CA ASN A 795 -31.29 -24.42 -11.03
C ASN A 795 -30.87 -24.31 -12.50
N ASN A 796 -30.21 -23.21 -12.90
CA ASN A 796 -29.75 -23.02 -14.27
C ASN A 796 -28.37 -23.66 -14.45
N ALA A 797 -28.29 -24.68 -15.31
CA ALA A 797 -27.05 -25.42 -15.56
C ALA A 797 -25.91 -24.54 -16.10
N TYR A 798 -26.22 -23.51 -16.89
CA TYR A 798 -25.21 -22.58 -17.39
C TYR A 798 -24.68 -21.67 -16.27
N ALA A 799 -25.57 -21.15 -15.41
CA ALA A 799 -25.19 -20.33 -14.26
C ALA A 799 -24.24 -21.08 -13.31
N GLN A 800 -24.57 -22.34 -12.98
CA GLN A 800 -23.70 -23.21 -12.19
C GLN A 800 -22.35 -23.46 -12.88
N ARG A 801 -22.36 -23.70 -14.20
CA ARG A 801 -21.18 -23.99 -14.99
C ARG A 801 -20.19 -22.83 -15.01
N VAL A 802 -20.67 -21.60 -15.26
CA VAL A 802 -19.80 -20.42 -15.31
C VAL A 802 -19.29 -20.05 -13.92
N ALA A 803 -20.11 -20.17 -12.87
CA ALA A 803 -19.67 -19.95 -11.49
C ALA A 803 -18.59 -20.96 -11.06
N GLN A 804 -18.76 -22.24 -11.41
CA GLN A 804 -17.74 -23.26 -11.13
C GLN A 804 -16.42 -22.96 -11.83
N ALA A 805 -16.47 -22.45 -13.07
CA ALA A 805 -15.28 -22.14 -13.84
C ALA A 805 -14.44 -21.00 -13.24
N THR A 806 -15.07 -20.01 -12.59
CA THR A 806 -14.36 -18.83 -12.06
C THR A 806 -13.98 -18.95 -10.58
N ARG A 807 -14.62 -19.85 -9.80
CA ARG A 807 -14.52 -19.91 -8.33
C ARG A 807 -13.13 -20.20 -7.76
N GLU A 808 -12.25 -20.87 -8.50
CA GLU A 808 -10.90 -21.23 -8.04
C GLU A 808 -9.81 -20.25 -8.52
N HIS A 809 -10.19 -19.16 -9.17
CA HIS A 809 -9.25 -18.16 -9.71
C HIS A 809 -9.23 -16.93 -8.79
N PHE A 810 -8.24 -16.90 -7.91
CA PHE A 810 -8.01 -15.84 -6.93
C PHE A 810 -6.52 -15.78 -6.59
N ASP A 811 -6.14 -14.68 -5.96
CA ASP A 811 -4.86 -14.50 -5.27
C ASP A 811 -5.10 -14.58 -3.76
N PRO A 812 -4.29 -15.33 -3.00
CA PRO A 812 -4.51 -15.53 -1.56
C PRO A 812 -4.38 -14.25 -0.72
N ASP A 813 -3.69 -13.23 -1.23
CA ASP A 813 -3.42 -11.96 -0.53
C ASP A 813 -4.24 -10.80 -1.09
N GLN A 814 -4.72 -10.89 -2.34
CA GLN A 814 -5.46 -9.81 -3.00
C GLN A 814 -6.95 -10.09 -3.19
N GLY A 815 -7.38 -11.35 -3.11
CA GLY A 815 -8.77 -11.78 -3.31
C GLY A 815 -9.06 -12.27 -4.73
N TYR A 816 -10.31 -12.19 -5.17
CA TYR A 816 -10.72 -12.75 -6.45
C TYR A 816 -10.24 -11.94 -7.66
N TYR A 817 -9.76 -12.64 -8.69
CA TYR A 817 -9.52 -12.07 -10.01
C TYR A 817 -10.85 -11.65 -10.66
N GLU A 818 -10.80 -10.62 -11.50
CA GLU A 818 -11.98 -10.05 -12.16
C GLU A 818 -12.74 -11.05 -13.05
N GLY A 819 -12.04 -12.01 -13.65
CA GLY A 819 -12.65 -13.02 -14.50
C GLY A 819 -11.68 -13.88 -15.27
N LEU A 820 -12.19 -14.56 -16.29
CA LEU A 820 -11.42 -15.36 -17.24
C LEU A 820 -11.57 -14.78 -18.65
N TYR A 821 -10.48 -14.64 -19.39
CA TYR A 821 -10.54 -14.26 -20.80
C TYR A 821 -11.33 -15.31 -21.60
N GLU A 822 -12.35 -14.88 -22.33
CA GLU A 822 -13.25 -15.79 -23.08
C GLU A 822 -12.54 -16.54 -24.22
N THR A 823 -11.38 -16.04 -24.66
CA THR A 823 -10.60 -16.56 -25.77
C THR A 823 -9.78 -17.80 -25.42
N ASP A 824 -9.18 -17.80 -24.23
CA ASP A 824 -8.20 -18.82 -23.82
C ASP A 824 -8.40 -19.34 -22.39
N GLY A 825 -9.33 -18.76 -21.61
CA GLY A 825 -9.63 -19.16 -20.24
C GLY A 825 -8.56 -18.74 -19.22
N ARG A 826 -7.57 -17.92 -19.60
CA ARG A 826 -6.60 -17.39 -18.62
C ARG A 826 -7.27 -16.39 -17.67
N PRO A 827 -6.86 -16.33 -16.40
CA PRO A 827 -7.34 -15.30 -15.47
C PRO A 827 -6.99 -13.88 -15.95
N ALA A 828 -7.87 -12.93 -15.66
CA ALA A 828 -7.62 -11.49 -15.78
C ALA A 828 -7.22 -10.95 -14.40
N PRO A 829 -5.93 -10.68 -14.13
CA PRO A 829 -5.42 -10.52 -12.76
C PRO A 829 -5.66 -9.13 -12.14
N GLY A 830 -6.75 -8.45 -12.48
CA GLY A 830 -7.20 -7.27 -11.76
C GLY A 830 -7.92 -7.62 -10.46
N PHE A 831 -7.97 -6.68 -9.51
CA PHE A 831 -8.69 -6.81 -8.25
C PHE A 831 -9.51 -5.55 -7.94
N THR A 832 -10.80 -5.73 -7.69
CA THR A 832 -11.69 -4.63 -7.33
C THR A 832 -12.52 -4.93 -6.09
N SER A 833 -12.90 -3.85 -5.39
CA SER A 833 -13.88 -3.93 -4.29
C SER A 833 -15.24 -4.41 -4.81
N GLY A 834 -15.59 -4.06 -6.06
CA GLY A 834 -16.84 -4.45 -6.71
C GLY A 834 -16.96 -5.96 -6.89
N THR A 835 -15.93 -6.61 -7.46
CA THR A 835 -15.92 -8.07 -7.67
C THR A 835 -16.06 -8.80 -6.34
N ASN A 836 -15.22 -8.45 -5.36
CA ASN A 836 -15.18 -9.12 -4.08
C ASN A 836 -16.44 -8.85 -3.22
N SER A 837 -16.98 -7.64 -3.24
CA SER A 837 -18.26 -7.32 -2.58
C SER A 837 -19.43 -8.11 -3.16
N LEU A 838 -19.55 -8.19 -4.48
CA LEU A 838 -20.65 -8.88 -5.13
C LEU A 838 -20.60 -10.39 -4.87
N ILE A 839 -19.41 -10.98 -4.79
CA ILE A 839 -19.22 -12.38 -4.40
C ILE A 839 -19.70 -12.62 -2.96
N LEU A 840 -19.30 -11.79 -2.00
CA LEU A 840 -19.77 -11.88 -0.61
C LEU A 840 -21.30 -11.79 -0.51
N GLN A 841 -21.90 -10.85 -1.25
CA GLN A 841 -23.35 -10.69 -1.31
C GLN A 841 -24.05 -11.89 -1.95
N ALA A 842 -23.50 -12.44 -3.04
CA ALA A 842 -24.04 -13.64 -3.68
C ALA A 842 -24.02 -14.86 -2.73
N ILE A 843 -22.95 -15.02 -1.95
CA ILE A 843 -22.85 -16.06 -0.92
C ILE A 843 -23.89 -15.83 0.18
N LEU A 844 -23.97 -14.60 0.74
CA LEU A 844 -24.96 -14.27 1.77
C LEU A 844 -26.38 -14.57 1.29
N HIS A 845 -26.74 -14.12 0.09
CA HIS A 845 -28.06 -14.35 -0.50
C HIS A 845 -28.41 -15.84 -0.58
N ARG A 846 -27.48 -16.70 -1.02
CA ARG A 846 -27.69 -18.16 -1.02
C ARG A 846 -27.88 -18.72 0.39
N CYS A 847 -27.09 -18.25 1.35
CA CYS A 847 -27.12 -18.73 2.72
C CYS A 847 -28.32 -18.22 3.52
N THR A 848 -29.02 -17.17 3.05
CA THR A 848 -30.25 -16.62 3.67
C THR A 848 -31.52 -16.99 2.90
N GLY A 849 -31.52 -18.12 2.18
CA GLY A 849 -32.72 -18.64 1.52
C GLY A 849 -33.17 -17.84 0.30
N SER A 850 -32.26 -17.10 -0.35
CA SER A 850 -32.54 -16.25 -1.52
C SER A 850 -33.50 -15.09 -1.25
N ALA A 851 -33.58 -14.64 0.00
CA ALA A 851 -34.25 -13.39 0.34
C ALA A 851 -33.44 -12.20 -0.19
N PRO A 852 -34.10 -11.12 -0.67
CA PRO A 852 -33.41 -9.87 -1.00
C PRO A 852 -32.53 -9.41 0.15
N LEU A 853 -31.30 -9.02 -0.13
CA LEU A 853 -30.40 -8.60 0.93
C LEU A 853 -30.92 -7.32 1.59
N VAL A 854 -31.49 -6.39 0.83
CA VAL A 854 -32.08 -5.16 1.38
C VAL A 854 -33.46 -5.43 1.98
N GLN A 855 -33.58 -5.24 3.29
CA GLN A 855 -34.77 -5.56 4.07
C GLN A 855 -35.59 -4.31 4.46
N PRO A 856 -36.92 -4.42 4.66
CA PRO A 856 -37.77 -3.31 5.09
C PRO A 856 -37.34 -2.73 6.44
N ASN A 857 -37.32 -1.40 6.55
CA ASN A 857 -37.07 -0.71 7.81
C ASN A 857 -38.37 -0.12 8.38
N ALA A 858 -38.85 -0.68 9.49
CA ALA A 858 -40.06 -0.21 10.16
C ALA A 858 -39.85 1.06 11.01
N ASN A 859 -38.60 1.51 11.19
CA ASN A 859 -38.29 2.69 11.99
C ASN A 859 -38.58 3.98 11.23
N HIS A 860 -39.84 4.41 11.26
CA HIS A 860 -40.26 5.71 10.74
C HIS A 860 -40.12 6.84 11.77
N THR A 861 -39.44 6.63 12.91
CA THR A 861 -39.22 7.65 13.95
C THR A 861 -37.78 8.14 14.03
N SER A 862 -36.89 7.68 13.15
CA SER A 862 -35.50 8.12 13.08
C SER A 862 -35.36 9.62 12.75
N PRO A 863 -34.20 10.25 13.03
CA PRO A 863 -33.97 11.66 12.73
C PRO A 863 -34.33 12.05 11.29
N TRP A 864 -33.98 11.23 10.29
CA TRP A 864 -34.35 11.45 8.88
C TRP A 864 -35.86 11.65 8.69
N TRP A 865 -36.67 10.70 9.16
CA TRP A 865 -38.13 10.75 9.01
C TRP A 865 -38.79 11.85 9.83
N GLN A 866 -38.21 12.20 10.99
CA GLN A 866 -38.66 13.34 11.78
C GLN A 866 -38.42 14.66 11.04
N THR A 867 -37.27 14.83 10.40
CA THR A 867 -36.94 16.03 9.63
C THR A 867 -37.88 16.18 8.42
N ILE A 868 -38.16 15.10 7.69
CA ILE A 868 -39.13 15.14 6.58
C ILE A 868 -40.52 15.57 7.07
N ARG A 869 -41.01 15.05 8.21
CA ARG A 869 -42.31 15.46 8.78
C ARG A 869 -42.37 16.94 9.14
N ARG A 870 -41.23 17.58 9.41
CA ARG A 870 -41.14 19.02 9.70
C ARG A 870 -41.08 19.89 8.42
N GLY A 871 -41.01 19.27 7.24
CA GLY A 871 -41.26 19.94 5.95
C GLY A 871 -40.06 20.67 5.33
N ASP A 872 -38.91 20.00 5.20
CA ASP A 872 -37.68 20.51 4.54
C ASP A 872 -37.37 21.99 4.84
N ALA A 873 -37.39 22.37 6.12
CA ALA A 873 -37.24 23.77 6.53
C ALA A 873 -35.88 24.39 6.14
N GLN A 874 -34.87 23.56 5.86
CA GLN A 874 -33.53 23.99 5.47
C GLN A 874 -33.33 24.00 3.93
N GLY A 875 -34.32 23.57 3.15
CA GLY A 875 -34.25 23.56 1.69
C GLY A 875 -33.24 22.56 1.12
N GLN A 876 -33.02 21.44 1.81
CA GLN A 876 -32.08 20.39 1.43
C GLN A 876 -32.61 19.52 0.28
N GLY A 877 -33.85 19.71 -0.16
CA GLY A 877 -34.47 18.89 -1.20
C GLY A 877 -34.92 17.53 -0.69
N LEU A 878 -35.41 17.48 0.55
CA LEU A 878 -35.87 16.24 1.17
C LEU A 878 -37.17 15.72 0.51
N PRO A 879 -37.51 14.43 0.66
CA PRO A 879 -38.75 13.87 0.16
C PRO A 879 -40.01 14.62 0.61
N ALA A 880 -41.04 14.62 -0.25
CA ALA A 880 -42.31 15.28 0.06
C ALA A 880 -43.15 14.55 1.13
N ALA A 881 -42.94 13.25 1.32
CA ALA A 881 -43.68 12.43 2.27
C ALA A 881 -42.72 11.65 3.18
N ALA A 882 -43.06 11.59 4.47
CA ALA A 882 -42.31 10.80 5.47
C ALA A 882 -42.70 9.31 5.44
N ALA A 883 -42.63 8.70 4.26
CA ALA A 883 -42.91 7.29 4.03
C ALA A 883 -42.10 6.76 2.84
N THR A 884 -41.83 5.46 2.83
CA THR A 884 -41.28 4.78 1.65
C THR A 884 -42.41 4.58 0.61
N PRO A 885 -42.19 4.92 -0.68
CA PRO A 885 -43.16 4.70 -1.76
C PRO A 885 -43.12 3.27 -2.32
N ILE A 886 -42.34 2.38 -1.69
CA ILE A 886 -42.09 1.01 -2.11
C ILE A 886 -42.25 0.07 -0.92
N ASP A 887 -42.61 -1.18 -1.20
CA ASP A 887 -42.70 -2.26 -0.21
C ASP A 887 -42.06 -3.54 -0.74
N LEU A 888 -41.62 -4.39 0.20
CA LEU A 888 -41.21 -5.76 -0.10
C LEU A 888 -42.46 -6.61 -0.36
N THR A 889 -42.61 -7.06 -1.59
CA THR A 889 -43.76 -7.83 -2.08
C THR A 889 -43.43 -9.32 -2.07
N PRO A 890 -44.22 -10.16 -1.38
CA PRO A 890 -44.05 -11.60 -1.42
C PRO A 890 -44.29 -12.19 -2.81
N ASN A 891 -43.53 -13.23 -3.16
CA ASN A 891 -43.66 -13.90 -4.47
C ASN A 891 -43.22 -15.37 -4.37
N ASP A 892 -43.92 -16.26 -5.06
CA ASP A 892 -43.62 -17.70 -5.14
C ASP A 892 -42.19 -18.01 -5.62
N THR A 893 -41.57 -17.05 -6.30
CA THR A 893 -40.22 -17.14 -6.86
C THR A 893 -39.18 -16.29 -6.13
N GLY A 894 -39.51 -15.80 -4.93
CA GLY A 894 -38.67 -14.96 -4.08
C GLY A 894 -39.18 -13.52 -3.99
N ASP A 895 -39.25 -13.00 -2.76
CA ASP A 895 -39.72 -11.65 -2.45
C ASP A 895 -38.95 -10.59 -3.25
N TYR A 896 -39.60 -9.46 -3.54
CA TYR A 896 -38.98 -8.39 -4.31
C TYR A 896 -39.55 -7.02 -3.95
N TRP A 897 -38.74 -5.98 -4.10
CA TRP A 897 -39.19 -4.61 -3.90
C TRP A 897 -39.99 -4.10 -5.09
N SER A 898 -41.19 -3.58 -4.82
CA SER A 898 -42.09 -3.01 -5.83
C SER A 898 -42.67 -1.68 -5.36
N ALA A 899 -43.24 -0.89 -6.28
CA ALA A 899 -43.95 0.33 -5.90
C ALA A 899 -45.21 -0.02 -5.09
N ARG A 900 -45.54 0.83 -4.11
CA ARG A 900 -46.82 0.71 -3.41
C ARG A 900 -47.97 0.86 -4.41
N PRO A 901 -49.00 -0.01 -4.35
CA PRO A 901 -50.17 0.07 -5.23
C PRO A 901 -50.93 1.39 -5.13
#